data_AF-A0A0F9X9Q2-F1
#
_entry.id   AF-A0A0F9X9Q2-F1
#
_cell.length_a   1.000
_cell.length_b   1.000
_cell.length_c   1.000
_cell.angle_alpha   90.00
_cell.angle_beta   90.00
_cell.angle_gamma   90.00
#
_symmetry.space_group_name_H-M   'P 1'
#
loop_
_entity.id
_entity.type
_entity.pdbx_description
1 polymer ?
#
loop_
_entity_poly.entity_id
_entity_poly.type
_entity_poly.pdbx_seq_one_letter_code
_entity_poly.pdbx_strand_id
1 'polypeptide(L)'
;MDIQESSKPSRHLDRERKRAARACDGCRRQKERCDGGVPCRRCFRLGRPCDFSGRAATEADSQAGSGMRPPSQRPRAPDHSSAEQAKRLEYLEKIVKGYVGSKDALDLETLKGLAQAAEKRRNSPRPADTSSQSSEFEGVDEKFEIRPLHGNVTHYSGEFSHWNFSMRIKKWIDQSVPSDALNHSSKSPTTFKEYYRAEELQSHSDAIGALALLPPRPIADFLVYSFFKHAQTNYFFVEQNWLKAKLDLAYENSAAFSRRDVGSVCILFAILAIGTQFAYLESLVDGAENPTEKGPDAFTEDSVGILFYQQACRLLPDVITASSLESVQACLLLGIYTLPVDASGLAYIYLNLALKLAIQNGMHRKYPVESRDADVVETRNRVWWSVYTIEKRVGTFHGRPTSISSTDVDADFPVHRPDLWSSTSQTDTAHILATLELNQQLSKMSREIAILRSVPKHEVPEGLKRLAQLHRELKTWWDALPNDIFCKEFTSQSKISRKHMHLQLEYCLVRMYVGRVFIFPEAVLRDGSSPSTSVNAPSSASLSKKSTRSTLLADCIEAALSVIDTCRCLRNTIGLARASYTEFSSCRAALLVITTQCLSQKTYMFRQALRDGLSMLKEMSTGSQSTQSEVSLIEAFEQAIANMNTQEQTTSTTVSESQYAKFKRWEQLWKTDSPLPETADGGAQKKQVPMAPPASEPPKQTGEPQKEDTTMMPSSTPFFGVDGHFASFPQNLDDFSAFFGNEFGSNIDSGHG
;
A
#
# COMPACT_ATOMS: atom_id res chain seq x y z
N MET A 1 1.77 5.04 -53.69
CA MET A 1 2.70 3.91 -53.46
C MET A 1 2.36 3.37 -52.10
N ASP A 2 1.56 2.33 -52.13
CA ASP A 2 0.88 1.76 -50.98
C ASP A 2 1.82 0.79 -50.26
N ILE A 3 1.87 0.88 -48.94
CA ILE A 3 2.51 -0.12 -48.07
C ILE A 3 1.47 -0.51 -47.02
N GLN A 4 1.25 -1.81 -46.89
CA GLN A 4 0.03 -2.37 -46.30
C GLN A 4 0.04 -2.34 -44.77
N GLU A 5 -1.14 -2.21 -44.17
CA GLU A 5 -1.35 -2.39 -42.73
C GLU A 5 -0.98 -3.83 -42.32
N SER A 6 -0.10 -3.99 -41.32
CA SER A 6 0.18 -5.29 -40.71
C SER A 6 -0.81 -5.60 -39.59
N SER A 7 -1.38 -6.80 -39.61
CA SER A 7 -2.56 -7.14 -38.80
C SER A 7 -2.25 -7.41 -37.32
N LYS A 8 -3.19 -7.01 -36.46
CA LYS A 8 -3.19 -7.36 -35.03
C LYS A 8 -3.30 -8.89 -34.85
N PRO A 9 -2.56 -9.51 -33.91
CA PRO A 9 -2.61 -10.96 -33.72
C PRO A 9 -3.98 -11.41 -33.20
N SER A 10 -4.62 -12.31 -33.95
CA SER A 10 -5.96 -12.82 -33.64
C SER A 10 -5.98 -13.70 -32.38
N ARG A 11 -6.85 -13.35 -31.43
CA ARG A 11 -7.28 -14.25 -30.35
C ARG A 11 -8.35 -15.21 -30.86
N HIS A 12 -8.01 -16.30 -31.53
CA HIS A 12 -8.77 -17.56 -31.44
C HIS A 12 -8.04 -18.76 -32.07
N LEU A 13 -7.55 -19.65 -31.21
CA LEU A 13 -7.48 -21.10 -31.48
C LEU A 13 -7.88 -21.83 -30.21
N ASP A 14 -9.16 -21.71 -29.84
CA ASP A 14 -9.76 -22.46 -28.74
C ASP A 14 -9.94 -23.91 -29.20
N ARG A 15 -8.86 -24.69 -29.12
CA ARG A 15 -8.82 -26.08 -29.57
C ARG A 15 -9.69 -26.91 -28.61
N GLU A 16 -10.89 -27.26 -29.10
CA GLU A 16 -12.01 -27.89 -28.38
C GLU A 16 -11.59 -28.68 -27.12
N ARG A 17 -12.05 -28.26 -25.94
CA ARG A 17 -11.75 -28.93 -24.67
C ARG A 17 -12.52 -30.26 -24.51
N LYS A 18 -12.16 -31.26 -25.33
CA LYS A 18 -12.72 -32.61 -25.30
C LYS A 18 -12.60 -33.20 -23.90
N ARG A 19 -13.77 -33.49 -23.30
CA ARG A 19 -13.91 -34.00 -21.95
C ARG A 19 -13.44 -35.46 -21.97
N ALA A 20 -12.43 -35.81 -21.18
CA ALA A 20 -11.92 -37.19 -21.14
C ALA A 20 -13.04 -38.16 -20.70
N ALA A 21 -13.34 -39.17 -21.53
CA ALA A 21 -14.39 -40.15 -21.26
C ALA A 21 -14.14 -40.99 -20.00
N ARG A 22 -12.86 -41.14 -19.62
CA ARG A 22 -12.43 -41.68 -18.32
C ARG A 22 -11.33 -40.78 -17.74
N ALA A 23 -11.43 -40.47 -16.45
CA ALA A 23 -10.37 -39.80 -15.69
C ALA A 23 -9.27 -40.80 -15.29
N CYS A 24 -8.02 -40.33 -15.21
CA CYS A 24 -6.93 -41.09 -14.59
C CYS A 24 -7.22 -41.36 -13.11
N ASP A 25 -6.66 -42.43 -12.58
CA ASP A 25 -6.97 -42.91 -11.23
C ASP A 25 -6.42 -41.95 -10.14
N GLY A 26 -5.47 -41.08 -10.49
CA GLY A 26 -5.00 -39.95 -9.67
C GLY A 26 -6.05 -38.86 -9.52
N CYS A 27 -6.50 -38.24 -10.64
CA CYS A 27 -7.59 -37.25 -10.61
C CYS A 27 -8.89 -37.83 -10.05
N ARG A 28 -9.21 -39.10 -10.36
CA ARG A 28 -10.40 -39.79 -9.83
C ARG A 28 -10.36 -39.93 -8.30
N ARG A 29 -9.21 -40.33 -7.71
CA ARG A 29 -9.02 -40.37 -6.25
C ARG A 29 -9.19 -39.01 -5.59
N GLN A 30 -8.79 -37.93 -6.26
CA GLN A 30 -8.93 -36.55 -5.76
C GLN A 30 -10.28 -35.89 -6.10
N LYS A 31 -11.18 -36.60 -6.82
CA LYS A 31 -12.45 -36.08 -7.37
C LYS A 31 -12.28 -34.84 -8.29
N GLU A 32 -11.12 -34.70 -8.93
CA GLU A 32 -10.78 -33.57 -9.78
C GLU A 32 -11.09 -33.83 -11.27
N ARG A 33 -11.36 -32.76 -12.02
CA ARG A 33 -11.61 -32.82 -13.47
C ARG A 33 -10.34 -33.16 -14.24
N CYS A 34 -10.27 -34.36 -14.79
CA CYS A 34 -9.20 -34.83 -15.66
C CYS A 34 -9.38 -34.34 -17.11
N ASP A 35 -8.29 -33.93 -17.74
CA ASP A 35 -8.21 -33.53 -19.15
C ASP A 35 -7.83 -34.70 -20.10
N GLY A 36 -7.35 -35.81 -19.56
CA GLY A 36 -6.92 -36.98 -20.34
C GLY A 36 -5.46 -36.91 -20.81
N GLY A 37 -5.02 -37.94 -21.52
CA GLY A 37 -3.61 -38.15 -21.86
C GLY A 37 -2.81 -38.80 -20.72
N VAL A 38 -1.62 -39.31 -21.04
CA VAL A 38 -0.67 -39.93 -20.10
C VAL A 38 0.69 -39.24 -20.26
N PRO A 39 1.15 -38.43 -19.29
CA PRO A 39 0.38 -37.88 -18.17
C PRO A 39 -0.62 -36.80 -18.62
N CYS A 40 -1.72 -36.63 -17.89
CA CYS A 40 -2.62 -35.49 -18.09
C CYS A 40 -2.00 -34.18 -17.57
N ARG A 41 -2.39 -33.01 -18.11
CA ARG A 41 -1.72 -31.73 -17.78
C ARG A 41 -1.87 -31.32 -16.32
N ARG A 42 -2.84 -31.88 -15.58
CA ARG A 42 -2.99 -31.67 -14.13
C ARG A 42 -2.04 -32.54 -13.31
N CYS A 43 -1.90 -33.84 -13.62
CA CYS A 43 -0.88 -34.68 -12.99
C CYS A 43 0.54 -34.20 -13.29
N PHE A 44 0.81 -33.83 -14.55
CA PHE A 44 2.11 -33.31 -14.98
C PHE A 44 2.53 -32.07 -14.18
N ARG A 45 1.69 -31.01 -14.13
CA ARG A 45 1.98 -29.78 -13.37
C ARG A 45 2.05 -29.96 -11.86
N LEU A 46 1.54 -31.05 -11.32
CA LEU A 46 1.57 -31.36 -9.88
C LEU A 46 2.64 -32.40 -9.50
N GLY A 47 3.43 -32.89 -10.45
CA GLY A 47 4.44 -33.93 -10.22
C GLY A 47 3.86 -35.28 -9.75
N ARG A 48 2.62 -35.61 -10.16
CA ARG A 48 1.88 -36.80 -9.66
C ARG A 48 1.83 -37.93 -10.69
N PRO A 49 1.87 -39.20 -10.27
CA PRO A 49 1.63 -40.34 -11.17
C PRO A 49 0.24 -40.27 -11.81
N CYS A 50 0.10 -40.80 -13.02
CA CYS A 50 -1.05 -40.56 -13.90
C CYS A 50 -1.57 -41.85 -14.56
N ASP A 51 -1.94 -42.82 -13.72
CA ASP A 51 -2.29 -44.17 -14.16
C ASP A 51 -3.77 -44.29 -14.58
N PHE A 52 -4.06 -45.29 -15.41
CA PHE A 52 -5.41 -45.66 -15.86
C PHE A 52 -5.71 -47.15 -15.61
N SER A 53 -5.06 -47.75 -14.61
CA SER A 53 -5.20 -49.13 -14.13
C SER A 53 -6.62 -49.46 -13.65
N GLY A 54 -7.51 -49.83 -14.58
CA GLY A 54 -8.90 -50.14 -14.29
C GLY A 54 -9.10 -51.48 -13.59
N ARG A 55 -9.28 -51.47 -12.27
CA ARG A 55 -9.99 -52.53 -11.53
C ARG A 55 -11.04 -51.90 -10.64
N ALA A 56 -12.24 -52.48 -10.63
CA ALA A 56 -13.37 -52.04 -9.81
C ALA A 56 -13.38 -52.75 -8.45
N ALA A 57 -14.15 -52.22 -7.51
CA ALA A 57 -14.53 -52.94 -6.30
C ALA A 57 -15.75 -53.83 -6.57
N THR A 58 -15.87 -54.91 -5.79
CA THR A 58 -17.12 -55.65 -5.56
C THR A 58 -17.23 -55.96 -4.07
N GLU A 59 -18.46 -56.11 -3.60
CA GLU A 59 -18.83 -56.07 -2.18
C GLU A 59 -19.09 -57.48 -1.63
N ALA A 60 -18.86 -57.68 -0.32
CA ALA A 60 -19.42 -58.79 0.45
C ALA A 60 -19.56 -58.38 1.93
N ASP A 61 -20.77 -58.52 2.43
CA ASP A 61 -21.32 -57.99 3.69
C ASP A 61 -20.84 -58.72 4.97
N SER A 62 -21.03 -58.05 6.12
CA SER A 62 -21.52 -58.61 7.38
C SER A 62 -20.64 -59.28 8.45
N GLN A 63 -21.15 -59.10 9.68
CA GLN A 63 -20.92 -59.76 10.97
C GLN A 63 -19.71 -59.38 11.86
N ALA A 64 -20.03 -59.23 13.14
CA ALA A 64 -19.21 -58.74 14.24
C ALA A 64 -18.36 -59.84 14.91
N GLY A 65 -17.32 -59.45 15.65
CA GLY A 65 -16.60 -60.38 16.53
C GLY A 65 -15.36 -59.80 17.23
N SER A 66 -15.39 -59.84 18.56
CA SER A 66 -14.29 -59.55 19.52
C SER A 66 -12.91 -60.15 19.16
N GLY A 67 -11.80 -59.49 19.55
CA GLY A 67 -10.48 -60.17 19.62
C GLY A 67 -9.23 -59.28 19.69
N MET A 68 -8.30 -59.59 20.61
CA MET A 68 -7.06 -58.85 20.90
C MET A 68 -5.92 -59.05 19.87
N ARG A 69 -4.95 -58.11 19.89
CA ARG A 69 -3.54 -58.21 19.38
C ARG A 69 -2.75 -59.37 20.05
N PRO A 70 -1.49 -59.76 19.66
CA PRO A 70 -0.60 -59.34 18.55
C PRO A 70 0.06 -60.59 17.83
N PRO A 71 1.37 -60.67 17.46
CA PRO A 71 2.15 -59.92 16.45
C PRO A 71 2.82 -60.77 15.30
N SER A 72 3.01 -60.13 14.14
CA SER A 72 4.08 -60.29 13.12
C SER A 72 4.82 -61.64 12.84
N GLN A 73 4.72 -62.12 11.58
CA GLN A 73 5.81 -62.81 10.84
C GLN A 73 5.81 -62.39 9.35
N ARG A 74 6.89 -62.66 8.60
CA ARG A 74 7.06 -62.29 7.17
C ARG A 74 6.84 -63.50 6.22
N PRO A 75 6.17 -63.34 5.06
CA PRO A 75 6.09 -64.40 4.03
C PRO A 75 7.38 -64.59 3.23
N ARG A 76 7.54 -65.77 2.62
CA ARG A 76 8.65 -66.16 1.72
C ARG A 76 8.18 -66.08 0.25
N ALA A 77 9.08 -65.80 -0.69
CA ALA A 77 8.74 -65.64 -2.11
C ALA A 77 8.56 -66.98 -2.85
N PRO A 78 7.68 -67.05 -3.89
CA PRO A 78 7.45 -68.24 -4.70
C PRO A 78 8.34 -68.33 -5.95
N ASP A 79 8.52 -69.55 -6.46
CA ASP A 79 9.21 -69.80 -7.73
C ASP A 79 8.32 -69.52 -8.97
N HIS A 80 8.92 -68.98 -10.03
CA HIS A 80 8.26 -68.65 -11.29
C HIS A 80 8.62 -69.66 -12.40
N SER A 81 7.61 -70.07 -13.19
CA SER A 81 7.77 -71.09 -14.24
C SER A 81 8.66 -70.63 -15.40
N SER A 82 9.32 -71.58 -16.09
CA SER A 82 10.21 -71.29 -17.23
C SER A 82 9.53 -70.49 -18.36
N ALA A 83 8.24 -70.74 -18.63
CA ALA A 83 7.48 -69.97 -19.63
C ALA A 83 7.24 -68.50 -19.23
N GLU A 84 7.19 -68.20 -17.93
CA GLU A 84 7.10 -66.83 -17.41
C GLU A 84 8.47 -66.14 -17.43
N GLN A 85 9.55 -66.88 -17.14
CA GLN A 85 10.93 -66.39 -17.28
C GLN A 85 11.26 -66.03 -18.74
N ALA A 86 10.81 -66.83 -19.72
CA ALA A 86 10.97 -66.52 -21.14
C ALA A 86 10.29 -65.20 -21.54
N LYS A 87 9.03 -64.98 -21.14
CA LYS A 87 8.34 -63.70 -21.37
C LYS A 87 9.01 -62.53 -20.64
N ARG A 88 9.53 -62.77 -19.43
CA ARG A 88 10.27 -61.75 -18.67
C ARG A 88 11.56 -61.33 -19.39
N LEU A 89 12.28 -62.27 -20.01
CA LEU A 89 13.44 -61.97 -20.86
C LEU A 89 13.04 -61.16 -22.10
N GLU A 90 11.97 -61.56 -22.80
CA GLU A 90 11.43 -60.83 -23.97
C GLU A 90 11.08 -59.36 -23.62
N TYR A 91 10.44 -59.12 -22.47
CA TYR A 91 10.12 -57.77 -22.01
C TYR A 91 11.36 -56.99 -21.55
N LEU A 92 12.33 -57.62 -20.90
CA LEU A 92 13.60 -56.98 -20.53
C LEU A 92 14.40 -56.57 -21.77
N GLU A 93 14.48 -57.40 -22.80
CA GLU A 93 15.15 -57.08 -24.06
C GLU A 93 14.51 -55.87 -24.75
N LYS A 94 13.17 -55.80 -24.78
CA LYS A 94 12.41 -54.65 -25.30
C LYS A 94 12.67 -53.37 -24.51
N ILE A 95 12.78 -53.46 -23.18
CA ILE A 95 13.12 -52.31 -22.32
C ILE A 95 14.56 -51.85 -22.60
N VAL A 96 15.54 -52.76 -22.66
CA VAL A 96 16.95 -52.40 -22.90
C VAL A 96 17.14 -51.79 -24.28
N LYS A 97 16.48 -52.31 -25.33
CA LYS A 97 16.47 -51.68 -26.67
C LYS A 97 15.92 -50.26 -26.65
N GLY A 98 14.93 -49.97 -25.80
CA GLY A 98 14.39 -48.62 -25.59
C GLY A 98 15.36 -47.64 -24.91
N TYR A 99 16.33 -48.12 -24.12
CA TYR A 99 17.33 -47.29 -23.43
C TYR A 99 18.66 -47.17 -24.19
N VAL A 100 19.08 -48.22 -24.90
CA VAL A 100 20.35 -48.24 -25.67
C VAL A 100 20.17 -47.62 -27.07
N GLY A 101 18.96 -47.68 -27.63
CA GLY A 101 18.63 -47.15 -28.95
C GLY A 101 18.64 -48.23 -30.04
N SER A 102 17.76 -48.07 -31.03
CA SER A 102 17.34 -49.14 -31.94
C SER A 102 18.34 -49.52 -33.06
N LYS A 103 19.65 -49.36 -32.86
CA LYS A 103 20.67 -49.70 -33.87
C LYS A 103 21.61 -50.85 -33.51
N ASP A 104 21.85 -51.09 -32.22
CA ASP A 104 22.79 -52.14 -31.79
C ASP A 104 22.05 -53.45 -31.48
N ALA A 105 22.64 -54.57 -31.87
CA ALA A 105 22.09 -55.89 -31.59
C ALA A 105 22.41 -56.29 -30.14
N LEU A 106 21.38 -56.58 -29.34
CA LEU A 106 21.54 -57.14 -27.99
C LEU A 106 21.87 -58.63 -28.05
N ASP A 107 23.04 -58.95 -28.60
CA ASP A 107 23.58 -60.31 -28.55
C ASP A 107 24.19 -60.66 -27.18
N LEU A 108 24.56 -61.93 -27.01
CA LEU A 108 25.05 -62.43 -25.73
C LEU A 108 26.42 -61.84 -25.34
N GLU A 109 27.28 -61.47 -26.30
CA GLU A 109 28.56 -60.80 -26.01
C GLU A 109 28.32 -59.35 -25.55
N THR A 110 27.46 -58.60 -26.24
CA THR A 110 27.12 -57.21 -25.90
C THR A 110 26.46 -57.12 -24.53
N LEU A 111 25.49 -57.99 -24.23
CA LEU A 111 24.83 -58.06 -22.93
C LEU A 111 25.79 -58.48 -21.80
N LYS A 112 26.72 -59.43 -22.07
CA LYS A 112 27.77 -59.84 -21.14
C LYS A 112 28.77 -58.71 -20.86
N GLY A 113 29.17 -57.96 -21.87
CA GLY A 113 30.02 -56.77 -21.73
C GLY A 113 29.37 -55.68 -20.88
N LEU A 114 28.09 -55.38 -21.12
CA LEU A 114 27.30 -54.43 -20.33
C LEU A 114 27.14 -54.90 -18.86
N ALA A 115 26.87 -56.18 -18.64
CA ALA A 115 26.78 -56.76 -17.29
C ALA A 115 28.11 -56.67 -16.53
N GLN A 116 29.22 -57.06 -17.16
CA GLN A 116 30.56 -56.96 -16.56
C GLN A 116 30.97 -55.51 -16.28
N ALA A 117 30.59 -54.56 -17.14
CA ALA A 117 30.81 -53.13 -16.88
C ALA A 117 29.97 -52.62 -15.68
N ALA A 118 28.73 -53.08 -15.54
CA ALA A 118 27.87 -52.76 -14.40
C ALA A 118 28.41 -53.34 -13.08
N GLU A 119 28.90 -54.58 -13.07
CA GLU A 119 29.53 -55.17 -11.89
C GLU A 119 30.86 -54.50 -11.54
N LYS A 120 31.67 -54.09 -12.53
CA LYS A 120 32.86 -53.24 -12.28
C LYS A 120 32.49 -51.93 -11.59
N ARG A 121 31.40 -51.27 -12.00
CA ARG A 121 30.87 -50.07 -11.31
C ARG A 121 30.36 -50.36 -9.90
N ARG A 122 29.85 -51.57 -9.63
CA ARG A 122 29.32 -51.96 -8.31
C ARG A 122 30.42 -52.36 -7.31
N ASN A 123 31.55 -52.86 -7.80
CA ASN A 123 32.61 -53.43 -6.95
C ASN A 123 33.80 -52.48 -6.71
N SER A 124 33.84 -51.29 -7.33
CA SER A 124 34.78 -50.22 -6.92
C SER A 124 34.43 -49.70 -5.53
N PRO A 125 35.42 -49.54 -4.61
CA PRO A 125 35.17 -48.94 -3.30
C PRO A 125 34.64 -47.51 -3.42
N ARG A 126 33.59 -47.18 -2.66
CA ARG A 126 33.06 -45.81 -2.58
C ARG A 126 34.02 -44.90 -1.78
N PRO A 127 34.45 -43.75 -2.34
CA PRO A 127 34.76 -42.58 -1.53
C PRO A 127 33.50 -42.10 -0.78
N ALA A 128 33.69 -41.31 0.29
CA ALA A 128 32.58 -40.78 1.08
C ALA A 128 31.68 -39.81 0.29
N ASP A 129 30.46 -39.58 0.78
CA ASP A 129 29.37 -38.95 0.04
C ASP A 129 29.70 -37.59 -0.58
N THR A 130 29.47 -37.46 -1.90
CA THR A 130 29.22 -36.17 -2.54
C THR A 130 28.42 -36.36 -3.85
N SER A 131 27.60 -35.36 -4.18
CA SER A 131 26.78 -35.20 -5.40
C SER A 131 25.76 -36.31 -5.75
N SER A 132 24.48 -36.02 -5.49
CA SER A 132 23.40 -36.46 -6.36
C SER A 132 23.37 -35.57 -7.61
N GLN A 133 24.01 -35.99 -8.70
CA GLN A 133 24.00 -35.22 -9.95
C GLN A 133 22.61 -35.24 -10.63
N SER A 134 21.83 -34.19 -10.38
CA SER A 134 20.67 -33.79 -11.19
C SER A 134 21.00 -32.50 -11.96
N SER A 135 22.10 -32.52 -12.72
CA SER A 135 22.74 -31.34 -13.33
C SER A 135 22.09 -30.86 -14.64
N GLU A 136 20.75 -30.81 -14.69
CA GLU A 136 20.01 -29.94 -15.63
C GLU A 136 19.41 -28.71 -14.91
N PHE A 137 19.56 -28.63 -13.58
CA PHE A 137 19.34 -27.42 -12.82
C PHE A 137 20.38 -27.35 -11.69
N GLU A 138 21.65 -27.14 -12.06
CA GLU A 138 22.56 -26.47 -11.12
C GLU A 138 21.91 -25.14 -10.75
N GLY A 139 21.73 -24.89 -9.46
CA GLY A 139 21.06 -23.70 -8.98
C GLY A 139 21.79 -22.46 -9.49
N VAL A 140 21.06 -21.58 -10.17
CA VAL A 140 21.58 -20.30 -10.66
C VAL A 140 21.81 -19.38 -9.45
N ASP A 141 22.94 -19.60 -8.76
CA ASP A 141 23.46 -18.83 -7.63
C ASP A 141 24.03 -17.49 -8.10
N GLU A 142 23.21 -16.79 -8.89
CA GLU A 142 23.48 -15.42 -9.34
C GLU A 142 23.20 -14.48 -8.18
N LYS A 143 24.27 -13.99 -7.57
CA LYS A 143 24.22 -13.06 -6.44
C LYS A 143 24.09 -11.63 -6.96
N PHE A 144 23.26 -10.85 -6.26
CA PHE A 144 23.21 -9.40 -6.44
C PHE A 144 24.53 -8.76 -5.96
N GLU A 145 24.88 -7.60 -6.52
CA GLU A 145 26.03 -6.81 -6.04
C GLU A 145 25.50 -5.65 -5.18
N ILE A 146 26.04 -5.50 -3.98
CA ILE A 146 25.98 -4.28 -3.18
C ILE A 146 27.42 -3.79 -3.03
N ARG A 147 27.78 -2.72 -3.75
CA ARG A 147 29.09 -2.07 -3.66
C ARG A 147 28.96 -0.74 -2.91
N PRO A 148 29.59 -0.57 -1.74
CA PRO A 148 29.79 0.75 -1.15
C PRO A 148 30.58 1.64 -2.13
N LEU A 149 30.14 2.88 -2.32
CA LEU A 149 30.88 3.89 -3.07
C LEU A 149 31.52 4.86 -2.06
N HIS A 150 31.67 6.13 -2.42
CA HIS A 150 32.22 7.16 -1.54
C HIS A 150 31.17 7.63 -0.52
N GLY A 151 31.47 7.52 0.79
CA GLY A 151 30.55 7.88 1.86
C GLY A 151 29.34 6.94 1.96
N ASN A 152 28.19 7.46 2.41
CA ASN A 152 26.95 6.69 2.60
C ASN A 152 26.19 6.39 1.28
N VAL A 153 26.90 6.40 0.15
CA VAL A 153 26.38 6.07 -1.18
C VAL A 153 26.63 4.60 -1.48
N THR A 154 25.63 3.92 -2.04
CA THR A 154 25.73 2.50 -2.40
C THR A 154 25.29 2.27 -3.84
N HIS A 155 25.99 1.41 -4.58
CA HIS A 155 25.48 0.86 -5.83
C HIS A 155 24.87 -0.52 -5.57
N TYR A 156 23.60 -0.69 -5.96
CA TYR A 156 22.96 -2.00 -6.05
C TYR A 156 22.77 -2.41 -7.52
N SER A 157 23.09 -3.66 -7.82
CA SER A 157 22.66 -4.30 -9.06
C SER A 157 22.09 -5.69 -8.78
N GLY A 158 20.86 -5.92 -9.23
CA GLY A 158 20.15 -7.19 -9.05
C GLY A 158 20.82 -8.35 -9.78
N GLU A 159 20.56 -9.56 -9.28
CA GLU A 159 21.06 -10.85 -9.72
C GLU A 159 21.18 -10.94 -11.26
N PHE A 160 20.06 -10.79 -11.96
CA PHE A 160 19.91 -10.93 -13.41
C PHE A 160 20.21 -9.64 -14.21
N SER A 161 20.89 -8.66 -13.63
CA SER A 161 21.14 -7.37 -14.30
C SER A 161 22.19 -7.45 -15.41
N HIS A 162 22.03 -6.61 -16.45
CA HIS A 162 23.05 -6.43 -17.50
C HIS A 162 24.42 -5.99 -16.92
N TRP A 163 24.43 -5.34 -15.75
CA TRP A 163 25.67 -5.00 -15.04
C TRP A 163 26.37 -6.26 -14.51
N ASN A 164 25.69 -7.10 -13.72
CA ASN A 164 26.28 -8.35 -13.21
C ASN A 164 26.65 -9.32 -14.34
N PHE A 165 25.88 -9.36 -15.43
CA PHE A 165 26.24 -10.11 -16.63
C PHE A 165 27.52 -9.56 -17.30
N SER A 166 27.66 -8.24 -17.47
CA SER A 166 28.86 -7.66 -18.07
C SER A 166 30.10 -7.74 -17.16
N MET A 167 29.94 -7.65 -15.84
CA MET A 167 31.02 -7.90 -14.87
C MET A 167 31.46 -9.36 -14.86
N ARG A 168 30.53 -10.33 -15.04
CA ARG A 168 30.86 -11.75 -15.24
C ARG A 168 31.59 -12.00 -16.55
N ILE A 169 31.15 -11.38 -17.66
CA ILE A 169 31.87 -11.43 -18.95
C ILE A 169 33.28 -10.85 -18.79
N LYS A 170 33.44 -9.70 -18.13
CA LYS A 170 34.76 -9.10 -17.84
C LYS A 170 35.64 -10.09 -17.08
N LYS A 171 35.16 -10.63 -15.95
CA LYS A 171 35.91 -11.60 -15.14
C LYS A 171 36.29 -12.85 -15.94
N TRP A 172 35.42 -13.32 -16.82
CA TRP A 172 35.70 -14.45 -17.71
C TRP A 172 36.76 -14.12 -18.77
N ILE A 173 36.74 -12.92 -19.36
CA ILE A 173 37.79 -12.43 -20.27
C ILE A 173 39.13 -12.31 -19.52
N ASP A 174 39.13 -11.64 -18.37
CA ASP A 174 40.31 -11.46 -17.51
C ASP A 174 40.94 -12.80 -17.09
N GLN A 175 40.13 -13.87 -16.95
CA GLN A 175 40.57 -15.24 -16.66
C GLN A 175 40.95 -16.06 -17.90
N SER A 176 40.51 -15.67 -19.11
CA SER A 176 40.73 -16.43 -20.35
C SER A 176 41.94 -15.92 -21.16
N VAL A 177 42.52 -14.78 -20.80
CA VAL A 177 43.76 -14.27 -21.40
C VAL A 177 44.97 -14.89 -20.69
N PRO A 178 45.84 -15.66 -21.38
CA PRO A 178 47.02 -16.26 -20.75
C PRO A 178 48.03 -15.21 -20.28
N SER A 179 48.52 -15.36 -19.05
CA SER A 179 49.44 -14.40 -18.41
C SER A 179 50.76 -14.21 -19.18
N ASP A 180 51.21 -15.24 -19.91
CA ASP A 180 52.45 -15.21 -20.71
C ASP A 180 52.42 -14.17 -21.84
N ALA A 181 51.25 -13.73 -22.29
CA ALA A 181 51.10 -12.72 -23.34
C ALA A 181 51.40 -11.28 -22.87
N LEU A 182 51.48 -11.02 -21.55
CA LEU A 182 51.59 -9.67 -21.01
C LEU A 182 53.02 -9.13 -20.88
N ASN A 183 54.05 -10.00 -20.92
CA ASN A 183 55.46 -9.61 -20.76
C ASN A 183 56.00 -8.65 -21.85
N HIS A 184 55.27 -8.44 -22.95
CA HIS A 184 55.63 -7.50 -24.03
C HIS A 184 54.51 -6.51 -24.42
N SER A 185 53.53 -6.26 -23.54
CA SER A 185 52.60 -5.14 -23.77
C SER A 185 52.27 -4.41 -22.47
N SER A 186 52.82 -3.19 -22.33
CA SER A 186 52.50 -2.23 -21.26
C SER A 186 51.13 -1.58 -21.48
N LYS A 187 50.11 -2.38 -21.79
CA LYS A 187 48.71 -1.97 -21.77
C LYS A 187 48.20 -2.21 -20.36
N SER A 188 47.68 -1.17 -19.72
CA SER A 188 46.92 -1.32 -18.49
C SER A 188 45.77 -2.31 -18.70
N PRO A 189 45.36 -3.07 -17.66
CA PRO A 189 44.13 -3.86 -17.73
C PRO A 189 42.97 -2.93 -18.12
N THR A 190 42.00 -3.42 -18.88
CA THR A 190 40.91 -2.60 -19.44
C THR A 190 39.99 -2.06 -18.34
N THR A 191 40.37 -0.89 -17.81
CA THR A 191 39.62 -0.12 -16.83
C THR A 191 38.37 0.48 -17.46
N PHE A 192 37.34 -0.35 -17.63
CA PHE A 192 35.97 0.16 -17.65
C PHE A 192 35.76 1.04 -16.42
N LYS A 193 35.30 2.28 -16.63
CA LYS A 193 34.93 3.18 -15.53
C LYS A 193 33.90 2.50 -14.64
N GLU A 194 33.98 2.77 -13.34
CA GLU A 194 32.98 2.31 -12.38
C GLU A 194 31.60 2.94 -12.65
N TYR A 195 30.58 2.43 -11.96
CA TYR A 195 29.18 2.80 -12.15
C TYR A 195 28.97 4.32 -12.19
N TYR A 196 28.59 4.82 -13.37
CA TYR A 196 28.37 6.25 -13.61
C TYR A 196 27.11 6.75 -12.89
N ARG A 197 27.27 7.79 -12.08
CA ARG A 197 26.18 8.66 -11.62
C ARG A 197 26.31 10.01 -12.31
N ALA A 198 25.18 10.63 -12.61
CA ALA A 198 25.11 11.89 -13.34
C ALA A 198 25.42 13.11 -12.46
N GLU A 199 26.54 13.10 -11.74
CA GLU A 199 27.02 14.23 -10.92
C GLU A 199 27.20 15.51 -11.75
N GLU A 200 27.42 15.35 -13.06
CA GLU A 200 27.45 16.40 -14.10
C GLU A 200 26.14 17.20 -14.22
N LEU A 201 25.02 16.71 -13.69
CA LEU A 201 23.72 17.39 -13.67
C LEU A 201 23.42 18.15 -12.37
N GLN A 202 24.31 18.11 -11.37
CA GLN A 202 24.09 18.79 -10.09
C GLN A 202 24.20 20.32 -10.20
N SER A 203 23.41 21.04 -9.40
CA SER A 203 23.51 22.49 -9.26
C SER A 203 24.89 22.92 -8.79
N HIS A 204 25.26 24.16 -9.10
CA HIS A 204 26.61 24.61 -8.81
C HIS A 204 26.85 25.08 -7.37
N SER A 205 25.81 25.53 -6.63
CA SER A 205 26.01 26.28 -5.38
C SER A 205 24.88 26.26 -4.32
N ASP A 206 23.76 25.56 -4.52
CA ASP A 206 22.54 25.83 -3.75
C ASP A 206 22.59 25.35 -2.28
N ALA A 207 23.29 24.23 -2.01
CA ALA A 207 23.34 23.62 -0.68
C ALA A 207 24.00 24.48 0.41
N ILE A 208 25.09 25.20 0.08
CA ILE A 208 25.79 26.07 1.05
C ILE A 208 25.02 27.38 1.23
N GLY A 209 24.48 27.95 0.14
CA GLY A 209 23.64 29.14 0.20
C GLY A 209 22.37 28.93 1.04
N ALA A 210 21.81 27.71 1.03
CA ALA A 210 20.67 27.36 1.87
C ALA A 210 20.94 27.56 3.37
N LEU A 211 22.15 27.25 3.87
CA LEU A 211 22.47 27.31 5.30
C LEU A 211 22.38 28.73 5.89
N ALA A 212 22.48 29.78 5.06
CA ALA A 212 22.27 31.16 5.48
C ALA A 212 20.79 31.48 5.87
N LEU A 213 19.86 30.57 5.57
CA LEU A 213 18.44 30.67 5.95
C LEU A 213 18.09 29.85 7.20
N LEU A 214 19.08 29.30 7.92
CA LEU A 214 18.85 28.70 9.23
C LEU A 214 18.41 29.77 10.25
N PRO A 215 17.48 29.47 11.16
CA PRO A 215 17.04 30.41 12.19
C PRO A 215 18.13 30.62 13.25
N PRO A 216 17.96 31.58 14.19
CA PRO A 216 18.81 31.67 15.38
C PRO A 216 18.94 30.33 16.11
N ARG A 217 20.16 29.97 16.54
CA ARG A 217 20.50 28.64 17.09
C ARG A 217 19.49 28.08 18.12
N PRO A 218 19.02 28.83 19.14
CA PRO A 218 18.07 28.30 20.12
C PRO A 218 16.71 27.89 19.51
N ILE A 219 16.29 28.54 18.43
CA ILE A 219 15.06 28.20 17.71
C ILE A 219 15.26 26.89 16.91
N ALA A 220 16.42 26.68 16.31
CA ALA A 220 16.72 25.40 15.66
C ALA A 220 16.77 24.23 16.67
N ASP A 221 17.44 24.41 17.81
CA ASP A 221 17.47 23.38 18.88
C ASP A 221 16.06 23.07 19.40
N PHE A 222 15.22 24.10 19.60
CA PHE A 222 13.81 23.93 20.00
C PHE A 222 12.99 23.17 18.96
N LEU A 223 13.10 23.51 17.67
CA LEU A 223 12.34 22.83 16.61
C LEU A 223 12.80 21.36 16.41
N VAL A 224 14.11 21.10 16.53
CA VAL A 224 14.69 19.74 16.52
C VAL A 224 14.22 18.92 17.73
N TYR A 225 14.17 19.53 18.91
CA TYR A 225 13.60 18.91 20.12
C TYR A 225 12.12 18.58 19.93
N SER A 226 11.31 19.51 19.42
CA SER A 226 9.88 19.31 19.12
C SER A 226 9.67 18.17 18.12
N PHE A 227 10.50 18.06 17.08
CA PHE A 227 10.49 16.94 16.13
C PHE A 227 10.72 15.59 16.83
N PHE A 228 11.79 15.44 17.62
CA PHE A 228 12.09 14.16 18.30
C PHE A 228 11.11 13.83 19.42
N LYS A 229 10.51 14.83 20.07
CA LYS A 229 9.54 14.64 21.17
C LYS A 229 8.14 14.26 20.67
N HIS A 230 7.71 14.80 19.53
CA HIS A 230 6.32 14.71 19.09
C HIS A 230 6.08 14.04 17.73
N ALA A 231 6.98 14.24 16.76
CA ALA A 231 6.81 13.71 15.41
C ALA A 231 7.43 12.31 15.26
N GLN A 232 8.68 12.13 15.73
CA GLN A 232 9.34 10.82 15.72
C GLN A 232 8.71 9.93 16.81
N THR A 233 7.93 8.93 16.38
CA THR A 233 7.19 8.03 17.28
C THR A 233 7.54 6.56 17.02
N ASN A 234 6.79 5.85 16.17
CA ASN A 234 7.01 4.42 15.89
C ASN A 234 7.85 4.17 14.62
N TYR A 235 8.51 5.22 14.14
CA TYR A 235 9.26 5.27 12.87
C TYR A 235 10.60 5.95 13.12
N PHE A 236 11.62 5.58 12.35
CA PHE A 236 12.96 6.15 12.44
C PHE A 236 13.27 6.97 11.19
N PHE A 237 13.75 8.19 11.38
CA PHE A 237 14.15 9.09 10.30
C PHE A 237 15.66 9.30 10.27
N VAL A 238 16.22 9.73 11.41
CA VAL A 238 17.65 10.05 11.60
C VAL A 238 18.07 9.69 13.02
N GLU A 239 19.36 9.47 13.24
CA GLU A 239 19.93 9.40 14.59
C GLU A 239 20.10 10.83 15.17
N GLN A 240 19.85 10.99 16.47
CA GLN A 240 19.74 12.29 17.11
C GLN A 240 21.08 12.99 17.32
N ASN A 241 22.14 12.26 17.68
CA ASN A 241 23.48 12.80 17.85
C ASN A 241 24.12 13.12 16.48
N TRP A 242 23.90 12.29 15.47
CA TRP A 242 24.29 12.58 14.08
C TRP A 242 23.64 13.87 13.57
N LEU A 243 22.33 14.04 13.78
CA LEU A 243 21.64 15.26 13.36
C LEU A 243 22.17 16.48 14.12
N LYS A 244 22.37 16.35 15.44
CA LYS A 244 22.94 17.41 16.25
C LYS A 244 24.34 17.80 15.76
N ALA A 245 25.22 16.84 15.48
CA ALA A 245 26.56 17.10 14.97
C ALA A 245 26.54 17.79 13.58
N LYS A 246 25.58 17.46 12.70
CA LYS A 246 25.35 18.19 11.44
C LYS A 246 24.82 19.61 11.69
N LEU A 247 23.97 19.83 12.69
CA LEU A 247 23.48 21.16 13.08
C LEU A 247 24.60 22.01 13.70
N ASP A 248 25.39 21.44 14.61
CA ASP A 248 26.56 22.07 15.24
C ASP A 248 27.55 22.52 14.15
N LEU A 249 27.91 21.63 13.21
CA LEU A 249 28.76 21.96 12.06
C LEU A 249 28.17 23.08 11.19
N ALA A 250 26.86 23.14 11.00
CA ALA A 250 26.21 24.14 10.18
C ALA A 250 26.28 25.57 10.77
N TYR A 251 26.30 25.70 12.10
CA TYR A 251 26.48 26.99 12.77
C TYR A 251 27.96 27.36 13.01
N GLU A 252 28.81 26.37 13.28
CA GLU A 252 30.23 26.60 13.60
C GLU A 252 31.12 26.73 12.36
N ASN A 253 30.85 25.95 11.31
CA ASN A 253 31.66 25.90 10.09
C ASN A 253 30.84 25.45 8.87
N SER A 254 29.88 26.28 8.43
CA SER A 254 29.06 26.02 7.24
C SER A 254 29.87 25.79 5.96
N ALA A 255 31.10 26.33 5.88
CA ALA A 255 32.03 26.12 4.77
C ALA A 255 32.61 24.69 4.70
N ALA A 256 32.42 23.85 5.72
CA ALA A 256 32.77 22.43 5.69
C ALA A 256 31.76 21.57 4.89
N PHE A 257 30.57 22.09 4.58
CA PHE A 257 29.57 21.36 3.80
C PHE A 257 29.95 21.31 2.32
N SER A 258 29.94 20.10 1.74
CA SER A 258 30.20 19.87 0.32
C SER A 258 28.89 19.69 -0.47
N ARG A 259 28.97 19.62 -1.82
CA ARG A 259 27.82 19.20 -2.64
C ARG A 259 27.27 17.82 -2.26
N ARG A 260 28.10 16.94 -1.69
CA ARG A 260 27.70 15.59 -1.23
C ARG A 260 26.83 15.65 0.03
N ASP A 261 26.93 16.71 0.82
CA ASP A 261 26.14 16.93 2.03
C ASP A 261 24.74 17.51 1.74
N VAL A 262 24.34 17.70 0.48
CA VAL A 262 23.03 18.27 0.11
C VAL A 262 21.85 17.51 0.71
N GLY A 263 21.96 16.18 0.87
CA GLY A 263 21.00 15.37 1.60
C GLY A 263 20.92 15.75 3.08
N SER A 264 22.06 15.97 3.75
CA SER A 264 22.10 16.46 5.14
C SER A 264 21.49 17.85 5.29
N VAL A 265 21.75 18.77 4.36
CA VAL A 265 21.14 20.12 4.40
C VAL A 265 19.63 20.06 4.18
N CYS A 266 19.16 19.23 3.24
CA CYS A 266 17.74 18.99 3.02
C CYS A 266 17.04 18.37 4.24
N ILE A 267 17.70 17.41 4.92
CA ILE A 267 17.24 16.83 6.20
C ILE A 267 17.09 17.91 7.28
N LEU A 268 18.07 18.80 7.45
CA LEU A 268 18.00 19.89 8.44
C LEU A 268 16.76 20.77 8.21
N PHE A 269 16.55 21.26 6.98
CA PHE A 269 15.38 22.07 6.66
C PHE A 269 14.05 21.31 6.77
N ALA A 270 14.00 20.04 6.35
CA ALA A 270 12.79 19.23 6.49
C ALA A 270 12.45 18.95 7.97
N ILE A 271 13.43 18.73 8.84
CA ILE A 271 13.21 18.54 10.29
C ILE A 271 12.79 19.85 10.97
N LEU A 272 13.35 20.99 10.59
CA LEU A 272 12.88 22.29 11.09
C LEU A 272 11.42 22.57 10.64
N ALA A 273 11.07 22.23 9.40
CA ALA A 273 9.71 22.34 8.87
C ALA A 273 8.71 21.44 9.62
N ILE A 274 9.06 20.18 9.90
CA ILE A 274 8.23 19.30 10.73
C ILE A 274 8.21 19.79 12.19
N GLY A 275 9.32 20.31 12.71
CA GLY A 275 9.40 20.89 14.06
C GLY A 275 8.35 21.97 14.29
N THR A 276 8.13 22.87 13.32
CA THR A 276 7.07 23.90 13.42
C THR A 276 5.66 23.33 13.46
N GLN A 277 5.40 22.18 12.82
CA GLN A 277 4.08 21.53 12.82
C GLN A 277 3.66 20.98 14.20
N PHE A 278 4.60 20.86 15.15
CA PHE A 278 4.36 20.35 16.49
C PHE A 278 4.79 21.34 17.60
N ALA A 279 5.29 22.53 17.25
CA ALA A 279 5.85 23.50 18.19
C ALA A 279 4.85 23.96 19.26
N TYR A 280 3.61 24.27 18.88
CA TYR A 280 2.53 24.64 19.80
C TYR A 280 2.22 23.60 20.90
N LEU A 281 2.68 22.34 20.79
CA LEU A 281 2.43 21.33 21.83
C LEU A 281 3.24 21.60 23.11
N GLU A 282 4.31 22.38 23.05
CA GLU A 282 5.09 22.76 24.23
C GLU A 282 4.36 23.81 25.07
N SER A 283 3.67 24.78 24.48
CA SER A 283 2.92 25.79 25.24
C SER A 283 1.72 25.20 26.00
N LEU A 284 1.18 24.07 25.53
CA LEU A 284 0.18 23.28 26.26
C LEU A 284 0.74 22.61 27.52
N VAL A 285 2.06 22.37 27.60
CA VAL A 285 2.72 21.76 28.77
C VAL A 285 3.02 22.81 29.83
N ASP A 286 3.43 24.02 29.43
CA ASP A 286 3.74 25.12 30.35
C ASP A 286 2.49 25.82 30.93
N GLY A 287 1.29 25.42 30.51
CA GLY A 287 0.03 25.94 31.04
C GLY A 287 -0.25 27.40 30.68
N ALA A 288 0.42 27.94 29.67
CA ALA A 288 0.20 29.29 29.18
C ALA A 288 -1.23 29.44 28.64
N GLU A 289 -1.89 30.56 28.95
CA GLU A 289 -3.23 30.83 28.45
C GLU A 289 -3.25 30.89 26.91
N ASN A 290 -4.31 30.35 26.31
CA ASN A 290 -4.51 30.44 24.86
C ASN A 290 -4.46 31.91 24.43
N PRO A 291 -3.69 32.28 23.39
CA PRO A 291 -3.74 33.62 22.80
C PRO A 291 -5.07 33.85 22.06
N THR A 292 -6.13 34.12 22.83
CA THR A 292 -7.34 34.77 22.34
C THR A 292 -6.97 36.14 21.79
N GLU A 293 -7.63 36.56 20.71
CA GLU A 293 -7.30 37.76 19.93
C GLU A 293 -6.00 37.66 19.10
N LYS A 294 -5.97 36.71 18.15
CA LYS A 294 -5.12 36.87 16.96
C LYS A 294 -5.75 37.91 16.01
N GLY A 295 -5.10 39.06 15.86
CA GLY A 295 -5.41 40.05 14.82
C GLY A 295 -5.10 39.52 13.39
N PRO A 296 -5.52 40.23 12.34
CA PRO A 296 -5.43 39.74 10.95
C PRO A 296 -3.99 39.46 10.46
N ASP A 297 -2.98 40.18 10.99
CA ASP A 297 -1.56 40.02 10.63
C ASP A 297 -0.78 39.11 11.61
N ALA A 298 -1.46 38.25 12.37
CA ALA A 298 -0.82 37.38 13.36
C ALA A 298 0.05 36.28 12.71
N PHE A 299 1.37 36.43 12.81
CA PHE A 299 2.40 35.48 12.36
C PHE A 299 2.07 34.02 12.74
N THR A 300 2.05 33.12 11.76
CA THR A 300 1.72 31.69 11.97
C THR A 300 2.96 30.80 11.90
N GLU A 301 3.01 29.78 12.77
CA GLU A 301 4.02 28.72 12.76
C GLU A 301 4.08 28.03 11.39
N ASP A 302 2.92 27.85 10.75
CA ASP A 302 2.77 27.25 9.42
C ASP A 302 3.54 28.03 8.33
N SER A 303 3.56 29.37 8.41
CA SER A 303 4.28 30.21 7.46
C SER A 303 5.79 29.97 7.51
N VAL A 304 6.35 29.75 8.71
CA VAL A 304 7.77 29.42 8.91
C VAL A 304 8.05 27.99 8.43
N GLY A 305 7.17 27.04 8.75
CA GLY A 305 7.27 25.67 8.26
C GLY A 305 7.29 25.58 6.73
N ILE A 306 6.44 26.37 6.06
CA ILE A 306 6.38 26.47 4.60
C ILE A 306 7.71 27.01 4.03
N LEU A 307 8.32 28.02 4.66
CA LEU A 307 9.62 28.56 4.21
C LEU A 307 10.75 27.52 4.29
N PHE A 308 10.84 26.79 5.41
CA PHE A 308 11.83 25.71 5.55
C PHE A 308 11.55 24.54 4.59
N TYR A 309 10.29 24.14 4.41
CA TYR A 309 9.90 23.13 3.43
C TYR A 309 10.24 23.55 2.00
N GLN A 310 9.97 24.80 1.60
CA GLN A 310 10.37 25.33 0.30
C GLN A 310 11.89 25.26 0.10
N GLN A 311 12.68 25.56 1.14
CA GLN A 311 14.14 25.48 1.04
C GLN A 311 14.64 24.03 0.91
N ALA A 312 14.03 23.08 1.63
CA ALA A 312 14.30 21.66 1.42
C ALA A 312 13.96 21.19 -0.01
N CYS A 313 12.81 21.65 -0.55
CA CYS A 313 12.36 21.34 -1.90
C CYS A 313 13.26 21.91 -3.01
N ARG A 314 13.89 23.08 -2.82
CA ARG A 314 14.87 23.63 -3.79
C ARG A 314 16.07 22.70 -3.99
N LEU A 315 16.50 22.02 -2.92
CA LEU A 315 17.63 21.08 -2.96
C LEU A 315 17.28 19.72 -3.58
N LEU A 316 15.99 19.41 -3.77
CA LEU A 316 15.53 18.07 -4.15
C LEU A 316 16.16 17.49 -5.43
N PRO A 317 16.41 18.24 -6.53
CA PRO A 317 17.05 17.69 -7.73
C PRO A 317 18.46 17.15 -7.46
N ASP A 318 19.25 17.87 -6.64
CA ASP A 318 20.59 17.45 -6.24
C ASP A 318 20.53 16.27 -5.26
N VAL A 319 19.56 16.28 -4.33
CA VAL A 319 19.29 15.16 -3.41
C VAL A 319 18.98 13.88 -4.18
N ILE A 320 18.12 13.93 -5.20
CA ILE A 320 17.82 12.79 -6.08
C ILE A 320 19.09 12.32 -6.79
N THR A 321 19.85 13.25 -7.38
CA THR A 321 21.07 12.96 -8.16
C THR A 321 22.20 12.37 -7.31
N ALA A 322 22.33 12.82 -6.06
CA ALA A 322 23.27 12.26 -5.09
C ALA A 322 22.90 10.82 -4.68
N SER A 323 21.60 10.51 -4.58
CA SER A 323 21.02 9.20 -4.23
C SER A 323 21.80 8.46 -3.12
N SER A 324 22.02 9.08 -1.98
CA SER A 324 22.66 8.48 -0.79
C SER A 324 21.62 7.97 0.22
N LEU A 325 22.06 7.46 1.37
CA LEU A 325 21.20 7.22 2.54
C LEU A 325 20.46 8.50 2.97
N GLU A 326 21.18 9.62 3.03
CA GLU A 326 20.63 10.93 3.36
C GLU A 326 19.59 11.39 2.32
N SER A 327 19.73 11.00 1.05
CA SER A 327 18.70 11.26 0.03
C SER A 327 17.39 10.52 0.30
N VAL A 328 17.47 9.29 0.82
CA VAL A 328 16.28 8.52 1.23
C VAL A 328 15.62 9.19 2.44
N GLN A 329 16.42 9.58 3.44
CA GLN A 329 15.94 10.25 4.65
C GLN A 329 15.29 11.62 4.34
N ALA A 330 15.92 12.43 3.48
CA ALA A 330 15.38 13.71 3.02
C ALA A 330 14.02 13.55 2.32
N CYS A 331 13.92 12.62 1.35
CA CYS A 331 12.65 12.38 0.64
C CYS A 331 11.58 11.80 1.58
N LEU A 332 11.95 10.96 2.54
CA LEU A 332 11.05 10.46 3.58
C LEU A 332 10.50 11.61 4.44
N LEU A 333 11.34 12.53 4.89
CA LEU A 333 10.95 13.68 5.71
C LEU A 333 10.06 14.67 4.94
N LEU A 334 10.34 14.95 3.66
CA LEU A 334 9.43 15.71 2.79
C LEU A 334 8.06 15.02 2.66
N GLY A 335 8.05 13.68 2.59
CA GLY A 335 6.84 12.87 2.65
C GLY A 335 6.09 13.00 3.97
N ILE A 336 6.78 13.03 5.12
CA ILE A 336 6.16 13.24 6.44
C ILE A 336 5.56 14.64 6.56
N TYR A 337 6.29 15.70 6.21
CA TYR A 337 5.81 17.08 6.30
C TYR A 337 4.52 17.30 5.50
N THR A 338 4.42 16.68 4.31
CA THR A 338 3.24 16.79 3.44
C THR A 338 2.13 15.79 3.78
N LEU A 339 2.39 14.77 4.60
CA LEU A 339 1.43 13.72 4.95
C LEU A 339 0.12 14.21 5.60
N PRO A 340 0.10 15.20 6.51
CA PRO A 340 -1.16 15.76 7.02
C PRO A 340 -1.86 16.71 6.03
N VAL A 341 -1.19 17.14 4.94
CA VAL A 341 -1.76 18.11 3.98
C VAL A 341 -2.38 17.41 2.77
N ASP A 342 -1.62 16.53 2.12
CA ASP A 342 -2.07 15.68 1.01
C ASP A 342 -1.42 14.29 1.10
N ALA A 343 -2.03 13.44 1.93
CA ALA A 343 -1.60 12.06 2.13
C ALA A 343 -1.72 11.16 0.88
N SER A 344 -2.49 11.59 -0.12
CA SER A 344 -2.92 10.74 -1.24
C SER A 344 -2.25 11.08 -2.57
N GLY A 345 -1.84 12.34 -2.76
CA GLY A 345 -1.01 12.84 -3.84
C GLY A 345 0.42 13.07 -3.37
N LEU A 346 0.78 14.31 -3.03
CA LEU A 346 2.18 14.75 -2.89
C LEU A 346 2.98 13.94 -1.87
N ALA A 347 2.43 13.65 -0.68
CA ALA A 347 3.12 12.84 0.32
C ALA A 347 3.39 11.41 -0.19
N TYR A 348 2.41 10.80 -0.87
CA TYR A 348 2.55 9.48 -1.47
C TYR A 348 3.64 9.46 -2.56
N ILE A 349 3.81 10.55 -3.32
CA ILE A 349 4.90 10.71 -4.30
C ILE A 349 6.27 10.80 -3.61
N TYR A 350 6.44 11.62 -2.56
CA TYR A 350 7.71 11.70 -1.84
C TYR A 350 8.09 10.40 -1.11
N LEU A 351 7.11 9.71 -0.51
CA LEU A 351 7.31 8.38 0.08
C LEU A 351 7.74 7.34 -0.97
N ASN A 352 7.16 7.39 -2.18
CA ASN A 352 7.59 6.53 -3.29
C ASN A 352 8.99 6.89 -3.80
N LEU A 353 9.33 8.18 -3.89
CA LEU A 353 10.66 8.63 -4.27
C LEU A 353 11.72 8.13 -3.28
N ALA A 354 11.46 8.26 -1.97
CA ALA A 354 12.30 7.68 -0.92
C ALA A 354 12.47 6.17 -1.09
N LEU A 355 11.37 5.44 -1.36
CA LEU A 355 11.40 3.99 -1.58
C LEU A 355 12.23 3.61 -2.81
N LYS A 356 12.13 4.32 -3.94
CA LYS A 356 12.92 4.04 -5.15
C LYS A 356 14.40 4.36 -4.95
N LEU A 357 14.73 5.45 -4.25
CA LEU A 357 16.11 5.78 -3.86
C LEU A 357 16.70 4.72 -2.90
N ALA A 358 15.89 4.16 -2.00
CA ALA A 358 16.31 3.09 -1.09
C ALA A 358 16.60 1.78 -1.85
N ILE A 359 15.75 1.42 -2.82
CA ILE A 359 15.95 0.26 -3.70
C ILE A 359 17.20 0.44 -4.58
N GLN A 360 17.44 1.65 -5.11
CA GLN A 360 18.65 1.99 -5.87
C GLN A 360 19.94 1.86 -5.04
N ASN A 361 19.86 2.07 -3.72
CA ASN A 361 20.96 1.86 -2.77
C ASN A 361 21.02 0.43 -2.19
N GLY A 362 20.16 -0.49 -2.63
CA GLY A 362 20.14 -1.87 -2.14
C GLY A 362 19.66 -2.03 -0.70
N MET A 363 18.97 -1.04 -0.13
CA MET A 363 18.55 -1.06 1.28
C MET A 363 17.43 -2.07 1.56
N HIS A 364 16.77 -2.58 0.51
CA HIS A 364 15.79 -3.66 0.56
C HIS A 364 16.42 -5.05 0.71
N ARG A 365 17.74 -5.17 0.54
CA ARG A 365 18.46 -6.45 0.59
C ARG A 365 19.43 -6.52 1.78
N LYS A 366 19.81 -7.73 2.18
CA LYS A 366 20.84 -7.97 3.21
C LYS A 366 22.13 -7.27 2.84
N TYR A 367 22.65 -6.45 3.75
CA TYR A 367 23.91 -5.78 3.56
C TYR A 367 25.09 -6.75 3.80
N PRO A 368 26.17 -6.71 3.00
CA PRO A 368 27.30 -7.62 3.18
C PRO A 368 27.94 -7.48 4.58
N VAL A 369 28.09 -8.61 5.27
CA VAL A 369 28.64 -8.71 6.64
C VAL A 369 30.10 -8.23 6.74
N GLU A 370 30.80 -8.13 5.61
CA GLU A 370 32.17 -7.60 5.50
C GLU A 370 32.26 -6.08 5.72
N SER A 371 31.12 -5.37 5.76
CA SER A 371 31.07 -3.96 6.15
C SER A 371 31.45 -3.77 7.62
N ARG A 372 32.50 -2.97 7.85
CA ARG A 372 33.00 -2.66 9.20
C ARG A 372 32.17 -1.64 9.97
N ASP A 373 31.28 -0.92 9.29
CA ASP A 373 30.45 0.11 9.89
C ASP A 373 29.08 -0.46 10.31
N ALA A 374 28.92 -0.71 11.60
CA ALA A 374 27.69 -1.25 12.18
C ALA A 374 26.60 -0.20 12.42
N ASP A 375 26.98 1.09 12.46
CA ASP A 375 26.08 2.24 12.65
C ASP A 375 25.36 2.55 11.34
N VAL A 376 26.09 2.61 10.24
CA VAL A 376 25.53 2.76 8.89
C VAL A 376 24.62 1.58 8.54
N VAL A 377 24.95 0.35 8.95
CA VAL A 377 24.10 -0.83 8.69
C VAL A 377 22.77 -0.76 9.46
N GLU A 378 22.79 -0.48 10.77
CA GLU A 378 21.56 -0.39 11.56
C GLU A 378 20.71 0.82 11.14
N THR A 379 21.35 1.96 10.82
CA THR A 379 20.68 3.14 10.26
C THR A 379 19.98 2.81 8.94
N ARG A 380 20.67 2.13 8.02
CA ARG A 380 20.08 1.69 6.73
C ARG A 380 18.86 0.80 6.94
N ASN A 381 18.96 -0.20 7.82
CA ASN A 381 17.84 -1.10 8.13
C ASN A 381 16.64 -0.32 8.69
N ARG A 382 16.87 0.62 9.62
CA ARG A 382 15.80 1.42 10.24
C ARG A 382 15.14 2.40 9.29
N VAL A 383 15.92 3.08 8.45
CA VAL A 383 15.37 3.96 7.39
C VAL A 383 14.58 3.11 6.39
N TRP A 384 15.14 1.98 5.92
CA TRP A 384 14.44 1.06 5.01
C TRP A 384 13.08 0.63 5.55
N TRP A 385 13.04 0.04 6.74
CA TRP A 385 11.80 -0.47 7.32
C TRP A 385 10.80 0.64 7.66
N SER A 386 11.27 1.85 7.96
CA SER A 386 10.39 3.01 8.13
C SER A 386 9.77 3.46 6.80
N VAL A 387 10.57 3.66 5.74
CA VAL A 387 10.06 3.99 4.38
C VAL A 387 9.07 2.93 3.90
N TYR A 388 9.47 1.65 3.96
CA TYR A 388 8.63 0.51 3.55
C TYR A 388 7.29 0.49 4.28
N THR A 389 7.31 0.70 5.61
CA THR A 389 6.09 0.64 6.42
C THR A 389 5.18 1.83 6.14
N ILE A 390 5.71 3.04 6.05
CA ILE A 390 4.91 4.25 5.85
C ILE A 390 4.32 4.26 4.43
N GLU A 391 5.14 4.07 3.38
CA GLU A 391 4.70 4.05 1.98
C GLU A 391 3.57 3.04 1.76
N LYS A 392 3.79 1.80 2.21
CA LYS A 392 2.85 0.70 1.99
C LYS A 392 1.55 0.86 2.78
N ARG A 393 1.61 1.47 3.98
CA ARG A 393 0.45 1.80 4.80
C ARG A 393 -0.40 2.89 4.13
N VAL A 394 0.24 4.00 3.76
CA VAL A 394 -0.39 5.15 3.09
C VAL A 394 -0.99 4.71 1.75
N GLY A 395 -0.26 3.92 0.96
CA GLY A 395 -0.76 3.31 -0.27
C GLY A 395 -1.98 2.42 -0.01
N THR A 396 -1.89 1.47 0.93
CA THR A 396 -2.98 0.52 1.23
C THR A 396 -4.27 1.22 1.70
N PHE A 397 -4.16 2.26 2.52
CA PHE A 397 -5.33 2.99 3.04
C PHE A 397 -5.98 3.91 2.01
N HIS A 398 -5.21 4.53 1.11
CA HIS A 398 -5.71 5.33 -0.02
C HIS A 398 -5.92 4.53 -1.32
N GLY A 399 -5.83 3.19 -1.28
CA GLY A 399 -6.14 2.31 -2.41
C GLY A 399 -5.12 2.28 -3.56
N ARG A 400 -3.87 2.71 -3.31
CA ARG A 400 -2.77 2.62 -4.28
C ARG A 400 -2.20 1.18 -4.36
N PRO A 401 -1.58 0.78 -5.49
CA PRO A 401 -0.87 -0.50 -5.61
C PRO A 401 0.32 -0.63 -4.64
N THR A 402 0.87 -1.83 -4.49
CA THR A 402 2.09 -2.07 -3.69
C THR A 402 3.36 -1.83 -4.52
N SER A 403 4.30 -1.08 -3.97
CA SER A 403 5.44 -0.52 -4.73
C SER A 403 6.72 -1.38 -4.77
N ILE A 404 6.76 -2.49 -4.01
CA ILE A 404 7.76 -3.58 -4.06
C ILE A 404 7.14 -4.88 -3.50
N SER A 405 7.48 -6.05 -4.04
CA SER A 405 6.96 -7.33 -3.50
C SER A 405 7.72 -7.75 -2.24
N SER A 406 7.06 -8.44 -1.32
CA SER A 406 7.72 -9.05 -0.15
C SER A 406 8.61 -10.25 -0.51
N THR A 407 8.64 -10.66 -1.77
CA THR A 407 9.62 -11.63 -2.30
C THR A 407 10.98 -11.00 -2.58
N ASP A 408 11.03 -9.67 -2.73
CA ASP A 408 12.20 -8.95 -3.24
C ASP A 408 12.99 -8.30 -2.08
N VAL A 409 12.55 -8.54 -0.84
CA VAL A 409 13.03 -7.91 0.39
C VAL A 409 13.57 -9.00 1.31
N ASP A 410 14.89 -9.00 1.55
CA ASP A 410 15.55 -9.89 2.51
C ASP A 410 16.38 -9.15 3.58
N ALA A 411 16.40 -7.81 3.54
CA ALA A 411 17.05 -6.95 4.54
C ALA A 411 16.70 -7.33 5.99
N ASP A 412 17.69 -7.21 6.88
CA ASP A 412 17.54 -7.55 8.30
C ASP A 412 16.65 -6.55 9.05
N PHE A 413 15.94 -7.04 10.06
CA PHE A 413 15.08 -6.21 10.91
C PHE A 413 15.91 -5.36 11.88
N PRO A 414 15.39 -4.21 12.35
CA PRO A 414 16.08 -3.38 13.34
C PRO A 414 16.37 -4.11 14.65
N VAL A 415 17.58 -3.92 15.19
CA VAL A 415 18.07 -4.52 16.44
C VAL A 415 18.38 -3.43 17.44
N HIS A 416 18.10 -3.65 18.73
CA HIS A 416 18.48 -2.68 19.77
C HIS A 416 20.01 -2.71 19.96
N ARG A 417 20.67 -1.58 19.67
CA ARG A 417 22.12 -1.42 19.69
C ARG A 417 22.55 -0.36 20.72
N PRO A 418 22.49 -0.66 22.04
CA PRO A 418 22.91 0.26 23.09
C PRO A 418 24.43 0.51 23.09
N ASP A 419 25.18 -0.34 22.38
CA ASP A 419 26.61 -0.20 22.09
C ASP A 419 26.91 0.91 21.05
N LEU A 420 25.90 1.31 20.25
CA LEU A 420 26.00 2.41 19.30
C LEU A 420 25.20 3.63 19.79
N TRP A 421 23.96 3.44 20.21
CA TRP A 421 23.01 4.53 20.52
C TRP A 421 22.45 4.42 21.94
N SER A 422 23.19 4.99 22.89
CA SER A 422 22.73 5.15 24.28
C SER A 422 21.46 6.01 24.43
N SER A 423 21.12 6.80 23.41
CA SER A 423 19.89 7.59 23.29
C SER A 423 18.64 6.77 22.94
N THR A 424 18.80 5.64 22.25
CA THR A 424 17.67 4.86 21.69
C THR A 424 17.29 3.72 22.64
N SER A 425 16.09 3.76 23.21
CA SER A 425 15.67 2.71 24.15
C SER A 425 15.32 1.38 23.45
N GLN A 426 15.37 0.29 24.22
CA GLN A 426 14.86 -1.01 23.78
C GLN A 426 13.37 -0.93 23.40
N THR A 427 12.59 -0.13 24.15
CA THR A 427 11.17 0.15 23.90
C THR A 427 10.91 0.79 22.53
N ASP A 428 11.77 1.70 22.07
CA ASP A 428 11.61 2.36 20.76
C ASP A 428 11.84 1.37 19.61
N THR A 429 12.83 0.49 19.77
CA THR A 429 13.07 -0.59 18.81
C THR A 429 11.90 -1.58 18.79
N ALA A 430 11.35 -1.93 19.96
CA ALA A 430 10.17 -2.79 20.06
C ALA A 430 8.92 -2.17 19.41
N HIS A 431 8.75 -0.84 19.47
CA HIS A 431 7.67 -0.13 18.77
C HIS A 431 7.81 -0.19 17.24
N ILE A 432 9.00 0.05 16.71
CA ILE A 432 9.28 -0.07 15.27
C ILE A 432 8.95 -1.49 14.77
N LEU A 433 9.36 -2.51 15.52
CA LEU A 433 9.07 -3.91 15.19
C LEU A 433 7.56 -4.26 15.28
N ALA A 434 6.83 -3.68 16.24
CA ALA A 434 5.38 -3.89 16.37
C ALA A 434 4.59 -3.20 15.24
N THR A 435 4.94 -1.96 14.90
CA THR A 435 4.37 -1.23 13.75
C THR A 435 4.69 -1.93 12.41
N LEU A 436 5.85 -2.59 12.31
CA LEU A 436 6.20 -3.42 11.15
C LEU A 436 5.34 -4.70 11.05
N GLU A 437 5.11 -5.44 12.15
CA GLU A 437 4.23 -6.62 12.10
C GLU A 437 2.77 -6.23 11.80
N LEU A 438 2.26 -5.12 12.35
CA LEU A 438 0.96 -4.57 11.95
C LEU A 438 0.86 -4.35 10.44
N ASN A 439 1.93 -3.84 9.81
CA ASN A 439 1.99 -3.63 8.36
C ASN A 439 2.08 -4.96 7.57
N GLN A 440 2.80 -5.96 8.09
CA GLN A 440 2.79 -7.31 7.52
C GLN A 440 1.39 -7.94 7.57
N GLN A 441 0.66 -7.79 8.69
CA GLN A 441 -0.72 -8.26 8.81
C GLN A 441 -1.67 -7.52 7.88
N LEU A 442 -1.60 -6.19 7.83
CA LEU A 442 -2.34 -5.36 6.86
C LEU A 442 -2.08 -5.82 5.42
N SER A 443 -0.82 -6.15 5.07
CA SER A 443 -0.43 -6.66 3.76
C SER A 443 -1.07 -8.03 3.44
N LYS A 444 -1.05 -8.97 4.41
CA LYS A 444 -1.68 -10.30 4.28
C LYS A 444 -3.20 -10.14 4.06
N MET A 445 -3.84 -9.29 4.85
CA MET A 445 -5.28 -9.04 4.83
C MET A 445 -5.75 -8.30 3.57
N SER A 446 -5.05 -7.24 3.15
CA SER A 446 -5.34 -6.49 1.93
C SER A 446 -5.31 -7.38 0.68
N ARG A 447 -4.31 -8.28 0.59
CA ARG A 447 -4.25 -9.28 -0.48
C ARG A 447 -5.44 -10.24 -0.47
N GLU A 448 -5.83 -10.79 0.67
CA GLU A 448 -7.03 -11.65 0.75
C GLU A 448 -8.32 -10.89 0.42
N ILE A 449 -8.43 -9.60 0.76
CA ILE A 449 -9.56 -8.74 0.38
C ILE A 449 -9.58 -8.49 -1.14
N ALA A 450 -8.43 -8.29 -1.78
CA ALA A 450 -8.32 -8.16 -3.24
C ALA A 450 -8.70 -9.47 -3.97
N ILE A 451 -8.27 -10.62 -3.43
CA ILE A 451 -8.68 -11.94 -3.91
C ILE A 451 -10.20 -12.12 -3.74
N LEU A 452 -10.75 -11.80 -2.57
CA LEU A 452 -12.20 -11.90 -2.29
C LEU A 452 -13.09 -11.09 -3.24
N ARG A 453 -12.57 -10.02 -3.85
CA ARG A 453 -13.28 -9.21 -4.87
C ARG A 453 -13.29 -9.86 -6.27
N SER A 454 -12.42 -10.83 -6.55
CA SER A 454 -12.23 -11.42 -7.88
C SER A 454 -12.56 -12.91 -7.97
N VAL A 455 -12.66 -13.62 -6.85
CA VAL A 455 -13.00 -15.07 -6.85
C VAL A 455 -14.49 -15.35 -7.14
N PRO A 456 -14.82 -16.51 -7.73
CA PRO A 456 -16.21 -16.97 -7.88
C PRO A 456 -16.96 -17.05 -6.55
N LYS A 457 -18.29 -16.81 -6.57
CA LYS A 457 -19.15 -16.79 -5.37
C LYS A 457 -19.08 -18.05 -4.50
N HIS A 458 -18.70 -19.21 -5.05
CA HIS A 458 -18.58 -20.46 -4.29
C HIS A 458 -17.24 -20.58 -3.51
N GLU A 459 -16.24 -19.76 -3.83
CA GLU A 459 -14.94 -19.70 -3.15
C GLU A 459 -14.89 -18.61 -2.06
N VAL A 460 -15.77 -17.60 -2.15
CA VAL A 460 -15.93 -16.52 -1.17
C VAL A 460 -16.02 -17.01 0.28
N PRO A 461 -16.78 -18.09 0.64
CA PRO A 461 -16.80 -18.60 2.01
C PRO A 461 -15.43 -19.07 2.52
N GLU A 462 -14.55 -19.56 1.65
CA GLU A 462 -13.21 -20.01 2.03
C GLU A 462 -12.25 -18.83 2.20
N GLY A 463 -12.32 -17.82 1.32
CA GLY A 463 -11.59 -16.56 1.51
C GLY A 463 -11.99 -15.84 2.80
N LEU A 464 -13.27 -15.87 3.17
CA LEU A 464 -13.75 -15.31 4.44
C LEU A 464 -13.22 -16.07 5.67
N LYS A 465 -13.02 -17.40 5.59
CA LYS A 465 -12.33 -18.16 6.66
C LYS A 465 -10.88 -17.73 6.79
N ARG A 466 -10.14 -17.58 5.67
CA ARG A 466 -8.73 -17.14 5.69
C ARG A 466 -8.58 -15.73 6.26
N LEU A 467 -9.45 -14.80 5.85
CA LEU A 467 -9.47 -13.44 6.41
C LEU A 467 -9.77 -13.42 7.92
N ALA A 468 -10.66 -14.29 8.40
CA ALA A 468 -10.96 -14.43 9.84
C ALA A 468 -9.92 -15.25 10.62
N GLN A 469 -9.10 -16.06 9.96
CA GLN A 469 -7.91 -16.68 10.55
C GLN A 469 -6.82 -15.61 10.76
N LEU A 470 -6.48 -14.82 9.73
CA LEU A 470 -5.56 -13.68 9.83
C LEU A 470 -6.00 -12.68 10.91
N HIS A 471 -7.31 -12.38 10.99
CA HIS A 471 -7.86 -11.49 12.00
C HIS A 471 -7.65 -12.01 13.43
N ARG A 472 -7.82 -13.31 13.66
CA ARG A 472 -7.50 -13.94 14.95
C ARG A 472 -6.01 -13.97 15.24
N GLU A 473 -5.17 -14.24 14.24
CA GLU A 473 -3.70 -14.18 14.40
C GLU A 473 -3.24 -12.79 14.84
N LEU A 474 -3.76 -11.73 14.21
CA LEU A 474 -3.51 -10.34 14.60
C LEU A 474 -3.95 -10.06 16.06
N LYS A 475 -5.14 -10.50 16.48
CA LYS A 475 -5.58 -10.37 17.89
C LYS A 475 -4.68 -11.14 18.85
N THR A 476 -4.44 -12.43 18.59
CA THR A 476 -3.61 -13.28 19.47
C THR A 476 -2.18 -12.75 19.61
N TRP A 477 -1.61 -12.18 18.55
CA TRP A 477 -0.33 -11.47 18.63
C TRP A 477 -0.43 -10.20 19.49
N TRP A 478 -1.43 -9.34 19.25
CA TRP A 478 -1.63 -8.11 20.02
C TRP A 478 -1.82 -8.37 21.51
N ASP A 479 -2.66 -9.35 21.84
CA ASP A 479 -2.97 -9.74 23.22
C ASP A 479 -1.72 -10.26 23.94
N ALA A 480 -0.81 -10.93 23.23
CA ALA A 480 0.47 -11.44 23.74
C ALA A 480 1.59 -10.38 23.91
N LEU A 481 1.44 -9.15 23.40
CA LEU A 481 2.44 -8.09 23.58
C LEU A 481 2.59 -7.68 25.07
N PRO A 482 3.82 -7.51 25.62
CA PRO A 482 4.02 -7.13 27.02
C PRO A 482 3.47 -5.73 27.38
N ASN A 483 2.68 -5.64 28.46
CA ASN A 483 2.01 -4.40 28.89
C ASN A 483 2.98 -3.33 29.43
N ASP A 484 4.12 -3.74 29.98
CA ASP A 484 5.21 -2.88 30.45
C ASP A 484 5.94 -2.15 29.32
N ILE A 485 6.07 -2.79 28.14
CA ILE A 485 6.72 -2.21 26.97
C ILE A 485 5.74 -1.37 26.13
N PHE A 486 4.48 -1.82 26.00
CA PHE A 486 3.53 -1.25 25.04
C PHE A 486 2.33 -0.49 25.66
N CYS A 487 2.15 -0.56 26.98
CA CYS A 487 1.14 0.21 27.72
C CYS A 487 -0.29 0.10 27.15
N LYS A 488 -0.80 -1.14 26.94
CA LYS A 488 -2.09 -1.36 26.24
C LYS A 488 -3.34 -0.94 27.04
N GLU A 489 -3.20 -0.64 28.33
CA GLU A 489 -4.30 -0.25 29.24
C GLU A 489 -3.98 1.08 29.95
N PHE A 490 -4.77 2.12 29.68
CA PHE A 490 -4.54 3.48 30.18
C PHE A 490 -5.20 3.68 31.54
N THR A 491 -4.52 3.24 32.60
CA THR A 491 -4.91 3.56 33.99
C THR A 491 -4.47 4.98 34.37
N SER A 492 -5.16 5.61 35.33
CA SER A 492 -4.91 7.00 35.77
C SER A 492 -3.54 7.28 36.40
N GLN A 493 -2.67 6.27 36.50
CA GLN A 493 -1.30 6.35 37.01
C GLN A 493 -0.24 6.03 35.93
N SER A 494 -0.67 5.67 34.71
CA SER A 494 0.22 5.32 33.61
C SER A 494 0.84 6.57 32.96
N LYS A 495 2.15 6.54 32.67
CA LYS A 495 2.83 7.63 31.95
C LYS A 495 2.51 7.53 30.46
N ILE A 496 1.44 8.22 30.05
CA ILE A 496 0.99 8.33 28.66
C ILE A 496 2.12 8.87 27.77
N SER A 497 2.24 8.32 26.57
CA SER A 497 3.23 8.71 25.57
C SER A 497 2.67 8.48 24.17
N ARG A 498 2.88 9.43 23.25
CA ARG A 498 2.29 9.40 21.91
C ARG A 498 2.65 8.13 21.11
N LYS A 499 3.81 7.50 21.36
CA LYS A 499 4.20 6.23 20.72
C LYS A 499 3.26 5.06 21.06
N HIS A 500 2.86 4.93 22.33
CA HIS A 500 1.86 3.94 22.76
C HIS A 500 0.48 4.23 22.12
N MET A 501 0.04 5.50 22.17
CA MET A 501 -1.24 5.92 21.59
C MET A 501 -1.27 5.67 20.08
N HIS A 502 -0.21 6.06 19.36
CA HIS A 502 -0.05 5.79 17.94
C HIS A 502 -0.15 4.28 17.67
N LEU A 503 0.58 3.42 18.39
CA LEU A 503 0.53 1.97 18.17
C LEU A 503 -0.89 1.39 18.33
N GLN A 504 -1.63 1.84 19.34
CA GLN A 504 -3.05 1.47 19.54
C GLN A 504 -3.93 1.95 18.37
N LEU A 505 -3.75 3.19 17.91
CA LEU A 505 -4.45 3.72 16.72
C LEU A 505 -4.09 2.92 15.46
N GLU A 506 -2.83 2.52 15.29
CA GLU A 506 -2.37 1.70 14.17
C GLU A 506 -3.05 0.33 14.16
N TYR A 507 -3.13 -0.35 15.30
CA TYR A 507 -3.81 -1.63 15.47
C TYR A 507 -5.30 -1.53 15.14
N CYS A 508 -5.99 -0.51 15.66
CA CYS A 508 -7.40 -0.28 15.37
C CYS A 508 -7.65 0.05 13.89
N LEU A 509 -6.77 0.82 13.22
CA LEU A 509 -6.87 1.06 11.78
C LEU A 509 -6.80 -0.23 10.96
N VAL A 510 -5.94 -1.20 11.32
CA VAL A 510 -5.88 -2.50 10.62
C VAL A 510 -7.18 -3.30 10.83
N ARG A 511 -7.70 -3.35 12.06
CA ARG A 511 -8.99 -4.00 12.38
C ARG A 511 -10.15 -3.38 11.58
N MET A 512 -10.22 -2.05 11.55
CA MET A 512 -11.22 -1.30 10.80
C MET A 512 -11.09 -1.51 9.28
N TYR A 513 -9.87 -1.57 8.74
CA TYR A 513 -9.62 -1.84 7.32
C TYR A 513 -10.20 -3.18 6.88
N VAL A 514 -10.14 -4.21 7.73
CA VAL A 514 -10.74 -5.53 7.46
C VAL A 514 -12.26 -5.48 7.52
N GLY A 515 -12.83 -5.00 8.64
CA GLY A 515 -14.27 -5.08 8.85
C GLY A 515 -15.09 -4.08 8.02
N ARG A 516 -14.51 -2.94 7.59
CA ARG A 516 -15.23 -1.91 6.81
C ARG A 516 -15.78 -2.42 5.47
N VAL A 517 -15.18 -3.48 4.92
CA VAL A 517 -15.64 -4.15 3.69
C VAL A 517 -17.03 -4.79 3.86
N PHE A 518 -17.48 -5.02 5.11
CA PHE A 518 -18.76 -5.65 5.45
C PHE A 518 -19.77 -4.70 6.10
N ILE A 519 -19.50 -3.39 6.11
CA ILE A 519 -20.41 -2.38 6.70
C ILE A 519 -21.68 -2.21 5.85
N PHE A 520 -21.54 -2.08 4.54
CA PHE A 520 -22.67 -1.85 3.64
C PHE A 520 -23.43 -3.16 3.36
N PRO A 521 -24.76 -3.21 3.55
CA PRO A 521 -25.55 -4.39 3.19
C PRO A 521 -25.51 -4.69 1.69
N GLU A 522 -25.52 -5.97 1.32
CA GLU A 522 -25.52 -6.47 -0.07
C GLU A 522 -26.76 -6.04 -0.89
N ALA A 523 -27.73 -5.34 -0.26
CA ALA A 523 -28.89 -4.72 -0.88
C ALA A 523 -28.66 -3.26 -1.31
N VAL A 524 -27.89 -2.47 -0.55
CA VAL A 524 -27.67 -1.03 -0.86
C VAL A 524 -26.86 -0.86 -2.14
N LEU A 525 -25.97 -1.81 -2.45
CA LEU A 525 -25.25 -1.91 -3.73
C LEU A 525 -26.11 -2.47 -4.87
N ARG A 526 -27.45 -2.47 -4.73
CA ARG A 526 -28.37 -3.20 -5.60
C ARG A 526 -29.68 -2.48 -5.92
N ASP A 527 -29.95 -1.32 -5.34
CA ASP A 527 -31.10 -0.47 -5.68
C ASP A 527 -30.86 0.30 -7.01
N GLY A 528 -30.76 -0.48 -8.08
CA GLY A 528 -31.08 -0.07 -9.46
C GLY A 528 -32.23 -0.90 -10.05
N SER A 529 -32.84 -1.80 -9.25
CA SER A 529 -33.95 -2.66 -9.67
C SER A 529 -34.98 -2.77 -8.54
N SER A 530 -36.19 -2.28 -8.79
CA SER A 530 -37.25 -2.12 -7.79
C SER A 530 -37.59 -3.41 -7.01
N PRO A 531 -38.00 -3.30 -5.73
CA PRO A 531 -38.34 -4.47 -4.91
C PRO A 531 -39.60 -5.17 -5.43
N SER A 532 -39.44 -6.31 -6.10
CA SER A 532 -40.55 -7.13 -6.57
C SER A 532 -41.17 -7.90 -5.40
N THR A 533 -42.42 -7.55 -5.08
CA THR A 533 -43.16 -8.06 -3.91
C THR A 533 -43.34 -9.58 -3.97
N SER A 534 -42.52 -10.31 -3.21
CA SER A 534 -42.67 -11.76 -2.98
C SER A 534 -42.57 -12.07 -1.49
N VAL A 535 -43.71 -11.98 -0.80
CA VAL A 535 -43.82 -12.34 0.62
C VAL A 535 -43.73 -13.85 0.77
N ASN A 536 -42.54 -14.35 1.08
CA ASN A 536 -42.32 -15.69 1.61
C ASN A 536 -41.56 -15.56 2.94
N ALA A 537 -42.25 -15.87 4.04
CA ALA A 537 -41.71 -15.72 5.39
C ALA A 537 -40.57 -16.73 5.65
N PRO A 538 -39.43 -16.31 6.24
CA PRO A 538 -38.41 -17.25 6.71
C PRO A 538 -38.97 -18.10 7.85
N SER A 539 -38.99 -19.42 7.67
CA SER A 539 -39.41 -20.35 8.72
C SER A 539 -38.42 -20.36 9.89
N SER A 540 -38.95 -20.47 11.11
CA SER A 540 -38.23 -20.25 12.36
C SER A 540 -37.29 -21.40 12.76
N ALA A 541 -36.09 -21.47 12.17
CA ALA A 541 -35.09 -22.52 12.50
C ALA A 541 -33.62 -22.11 12.26
N SER A 542 -33.09 -21.07 12.93
CA SER A 542 -31.64 -20.77 12.93
C SER A 542 -31.18 -19.93 14.14
N LEU A 543 -31.10 -20.56 15.32
CA LEU A 543 -30.38 -19.98 16.45
C LEU A 543 -28.87 -20.34 16.38
N SER A 544 -28.04 -19.40 16.84
CA SER A 544 -26.63 -19.58 17.25
C SER A 544 -25.54 -20.00 16.25
N LYS A 545 -25.48 -19.39 15.05
CA LYS A 545 -24.18 -19.11 14.38
C LYS A 545 -24.07 -17.67 13.91
N LYS A 546 -23.28 -16.84 14.63
CA LYS A 546 -22.86 -15.52 14.13
C LYS A 546 -22.05 -15.73 12.85
N SER A 547 -22.48 -15.12 11.75
CA SER A 547 -21.74 -15.16 10.47
C SER A 547 -20.36 -14.53 10.63
N THR A 548 -19.34 -15.07 9.98
CA THR A 548 -17.97 -14.53 9.99
C THR A 548 -17.94 -13.03 9.63
N ARG A 549 -18.79 -12.60 8.68
CA ARG A 549 -18.97 -11.19 8.32
C ARG A 549 -19.42 -10.33 9.52
N SER A 550 -20.35 -10.83 10.33
CA SER A 550 -20.86 -10.15 11.53
C SER A 550 -19.80 -10.04 12.64
N THR A 551 -18.93 -11.04 12.79
CA THR A 551 -17.81 -10.97 13.75
C THR A 551 -16.79 -9.92 13.33
N LEU A 552 -16.38 -9.90 12.06
CA LEU A 552 -15.44 -8.89 11.53
C LEU A 552 -16.04 -7.47 11.55
N LEU A 553 -17.34 -7.35 11.30
CA LEU A 553 -18.06 -6.08 11.40
C LEU A 553 -18.13 -5.56 12.84
N ALA A 554 -18.50 -6.40 13.80
CA ALA A 554 -18.54 -6.03 15.22
C ALA A 554 -17.16 -5.57 15.72
N ASP A 555 -16.10 -6.26 15.30
CA ASP A 555 -14.72 -5.89 15.65
C ASP A 555 -14.28 -4.53 15.10
N CYS A 556 -14.71 -4.18 13.88
CA CYS A 556 -14.47 -2.87 13.28
C CYS A 556 -15.18 -1.73 14.02
N ILE A 557 -16.37 -1.99 14.58
CA ILE A 557 -17.11 -1.02 15.39
C ILE A 557 -16.42 -0.84 16.77
N GLU A 558 -16.00 -1.94 17.40
CA GLU A 558 -15.21 -1.92 18.64
C GLU A 558 -13.88 -1.15 18.46
N ALA A 559 -13.17 -1.39 17.36
CA ALA A 559 -11.94 -0.68 17.01
C ALA A 559 -12.19 0.82 16.74
N ALA A 560 -13.28 1.18 16.07
CA ALA A 560 -13.64 2.59 15.83
C ALA A 560 -13.96 3.34 17.14
N LEU A 561 -14.64 2.70 18.10
CA LEU A 561 -14.82 3.28 19.44
C LEU A 561 -13.49 3.44 20.18
N SER A 562 -12.63 2.42 20.17
CA SER A 562 -11.31 2.48 20.79
C SER A 562 -10.42 3.59 20.21
N VAL A 563 -10.56 3.94 18.93
CA VAL A 563 -9.91 5.12 18.34
C VAL A 563 -10.43 6.41 18.96
N ILE A 564 -11.74 6.60 19.09
CA ILE A 564 -12.30 7.81 19.73
C ILE A 564 -11.84 7.91 21.18
N ASP A 565 -11.80 6.79 21.91
CA ASP A 565 -11.33 6.77 23.30
C ASP A 565 -9.82 7.08 23.41
N THR A 566 -9.01 6.59 22.48
CA THR A 566 -7.56 6.87 22.41
C THR A 566 -7.28 8.34 22.05
N CYS A 567 -8.02 8.90 21.09
CA CYS A 567 -7.95 10.33 20.77
C CYS A 567 -8.41 11.21 21.94
N ARG A 568 -9.47 10.80 22.68
CA ARG A 568 -9.91 11.52 23.89
C ARG A 568 -8.86 11.46 25.00
N CYS A 569 -8.14 10.34 25.12
CA CYS A 569 -7.02 10.20 26.03
C CYS A 569 -5.86 11.15 25.67
N LEU A 570 -5.45 11.20 24.39
CA LEU A 570 -4.46 12.16 23.87
C LEU A 570 -4.84 13.60 24.19
N ARG A 571 -6.05 14.02 23.78
CA ARG A 571 -6.60 15.37 23.98
C ARG A 571 -6.50 15.83 25.43
N ASN A 572 -6.90 14.96 26.35
CA ASN A 572 -7.01 15.28 27.76
C ASN A 572 -5.68 15.20 28.53
N THR A 573 -4.55 14.85 27.89
CA THR A 573 -3.30 14.56 28.62
C THR A 573 -2.01 15.10 28.00
N ILE A 574 -1.80 14.95 26.68
CA ILE A 574 -0.57 15.40 25.98
C ILE A 574 -0.85 16.20 24.70
N GLY A 575 -2.10 16.60 24.50
CA GLY A 575 -2.59 17.33 23.34
C GLY A 575 -2.78 16.45 22.09
N LEU A 576 -3.80 16.76 21.30
CA LEU A 576 -3.92 16.26 19.93
C LEU A 576 -2.93 17.00 19.02
N ALA A 577 -2.29 16.26 18.13
CA ALA A 577 -1.34 16.79 17.15
C ALA A 577 -2.03 17.07 15.82
N ARG A 578 -2.24 18.36 15.50
CA ARG A 578 -2.83 18.86 14.25
C ARG A 578 -2.21 18.23 13.00
N ALA A 579 -0.88 18.10 12.99
CA ALA A 579 -0.11 17.50 11.90
C ALA A 579 0.13 15.99 12.02
N SER A 580 -0.40 15.31 13.05
CA SER A 580 -0.29 13.85 13.13
C SER A 580 -1.30 13.19 12.21
N TYR A 581 -0.83 12.79 11.01
CA TYR A 581 -1.61 11.94 10.11
C TYR A 581 -2.15 10.69 10.82
N THR A 582 -1.42 10.10 11.77
CA THR A 582 -1.89 8.92 12.51
C THR A 582 -3.09 9.24 13.40
N GLU A 583 -3.10 10.38 14.11
CA GLU A 583 -4.24 10.79 14.94
C GLU A 583 -5.44 11.19 14.07
N PHE A 584 -5.21 12.05 13.07
CA PHE A 584 -6.24 12.57 12.17
C PHE A 584 -6.89 11.47 11.32
N SER A 585 -6.10 10.64 10.62
CA SER A 585 -6.63 9.60 9.73
C SER A 585 -7.36 8.49 10.49
N SER A 586 -6.92 8.18 11.71
CA SER A 586 -7.63 7.25 12.59
C SER A 586 -8.99 7.82 13.00
N CYS A 587 -9.02 9.04 13.54
CA CYS A 587 -10.26 9.70 13.95
C CYS A 587 -11.25 9.79 12.78
N ARG A 588 -10.79 10.26 11.61
CA ARG A 588 -11.57 10.32 10.37
C ARG A 588 -12.13 8.95 9.97
N ALA A 589 -11.31 7.90 10.01
CA ALA A 589 -11.76 6.54 9.67
C ALA A 589 -12.79 6.01 10.69
N ALA A 590 -12.64 6.32 11.97
CA ALA A 590 -13.59 5.92 13.01
C ALA A 590 -14.93 6.63 12.85
N LEU A 591 -14.92 7.93 12.55
CA LEU A 591 -16.13 8.72 12.27
C LEU A 591 -16.89 8.21 11.04
N LEU A 592 -16.20 7.77 9.99
CA LEU A 592 -16.83 7.11 8.84
C LEU A 592 -17.53 5.81 9.27
N VAL A 593 -16.84 4.90 9.98
CA VAL A 593 -17.42 3.63 10.47
C VAL A 593 -18.63 3.88 11.36
N ILE A 594 -18.50 4.79 12.34
CA ILE A 594 -19.55 5.15 13.29
C ILE A 594 -20.76 5.75 12.57
N THR A 595 -20.56 6.71 11.66
CA THR A 595 -21.65 7.37 10.92
C THR A 595 -22.44 6.36 10.10
N THR A 596 -21.78 5.44 9.38
CA THR A 596 -22.50 4.42 8.61
C THR A 596 -23.30 3.45 9.51
N GLN A 597 -22.85 3.16 10.74
CA GLN A 597 -23.65 2.39 11.70
C GLN A 597 -24.83 3.18 12.28
N CYS A 598 -24.65 4.47 12.58
CA CYS A 598 -25.74 5.34 13.00
C CYS A 598 -26.87 5.37 11.96
N LEU A 599 -26.51 5.53 10.67
CA LEU A 599 -27.46 5.50 9.55
C LEU A 599 -28.10 4.11 9.37
N SER A 600 -27.32 3.03 9.48
CA SER A 600 -27.80 1.66 9.22
C SER A 600 -28.65 1.05 10.34
N GLN A 601 -28.36 1.38 11.60
CA GLN A 601 -28.97 0.73 12.78
C GLN A 601 -29.74 1.69 13.69
N LYS A 602 -29.85 2.99 13.34
CA LYS A 602 -30.50 4.07 14.13
C LYS A 602 -30.10 4.12 15.62
N THR A 603 -28.95 3.57 15.98
CA THR A 603 -28.60 3.26 17.38
C THR A 603 -28.02 4.47 18.09
N TYR A 604 -28.67 4.90 19.18
CA TYR A 604 -28.28 6.09 19.96
C TYR A 604 -26.87 5.99 20.58
N MET A 605 -26.41 4.78 20.93
CA MET A 605 -25.14 4.51 21.63
C MET A 605 -23.93 5.21 20.99
N PHE A 606 -23.87 5.28 19.66
CA PHE A 606 -22.69 5.79 18.95
C PHE A 606 -22.68 7.32 18.78
N ARG A 607 -23.76 8.03 19.13
CA ARG A 607 -23.88 9.49 18.88
C ARG A 607 -22.92 10.32 19.73
N GLN A 608 -22.60 9.91 20.95
CA GLN A 608 -21.64 10.65 21.76
C GLN A 608 -20.22 10.50 21.20
N ALA A 609 -19.81 9.29 20.82
CA ALA A 609 -18.51 9.05 20.16
C ALA A 609 -18.39 9.82 18.82
N LEU A 610 -19.49 9.94 18.07
CA LEU A 610 -19.57 10.75 16.85
C LEU A 610 -19.36 12.25 17.13
N ARG A 611 -19.99 12.81 18.18
CA ARG A 611 -19.81 14.22 18.59
C ARG A 611 -18.41 14.49 19.15
N ASP A 612 -17.91 13.61 20.03
CA ASP A 612 -16.57 13.69 20.61
C ASP A 612 -15.49 13.67 19.52
N GLY A 613 -15.57 12.68 18.62
CA GLY A 613 -14.64 12.52 17.52
C GLY A 613 -14.67 13.70 16.55
N LEU A 614 -15.86 14.22 16.22
CA LEU A 614 -15.99 15.40 15.37
C LEU A 614 -15.37 16.66 16.02
N SER A 615 -15.54 16.84 17.35
CA SER A 615 -14.88 17.93 18.10
C SER A 615 -13.35 17.81 18.01
N MET A 616 -12.81 16.60 18.13
CA MET A 616 -11.38 16.33 18.02
C MET A 616 -10.85 16.47 16.57
N LEU A 617 -11.66 16.11 15.56
CA LEU A 617 -11.33 16.31 14.16
C LEU A 617 -11.25 17.80 13.82
N LYS A 618 -12.25 18.59 14.26
CA LYS A 618 -12.23 20.07 14.17
C LYS A 618 -10.98 20.66 14.83
N GLU A 619 -10.62 20.20 16.03
CA GLU A 619 -9.43 20.66 16.75
C GLU A 619 -8.13 20.40 15.96
N MET A 620 -7.96 19.20 15.40
CA MET A 620 -6.79 18.87 14.58
C MET A 620 -6.74 19.66 13.26
N SER A 621 -7.88 19.96 12.63
CA SER A 621 -7.94 20.80 11.43
C SER A 621 -7.68 22.31 11.67
N THR A 622 -7.50 22.77 12.92
CA THR A 622 -7.18 24.19 13.20
C THR A 622 -5.73 24.57 12.84
N GLY A 623 -5.43 24.63 11.55
CA GLY A 623 -4.13 25.04 11.00
C GLY A 623 -3.82 24.46 9.61
N SER A 624 -4.57 23.45 9.15
CA SER A 624 -4.32 22.84 7.84
C SER A 624 -4.74 23.79 6.70
N GLN A 625 -3.88 23.96 5.68
CA GLN A 625 -4.29 24.57 4.40
C GLN A 625 -5.08 23.59 3.51
N SER A 626 -5.28 22.34 3.94
CA SER A 626 -6.19 21.35 3.32
C SER A 626 -7.68 21.61 3.66
N THR A 627 -7.97 22.81 4.17
CA THR A 627 -9.16 23.16 4.95
C THR A 627 -10.46 22.92 4.20
N GLN A 628 -10.52 23.12 2.88
CA GLN A 628 -11.74 22.91 2.10
C GLN A 628 -12.24 21.46 2.14
N SER A 629 -11.34 20.47 2.01
CA SER A 629 -11.74 19.06 2.00
C SER A 629 -12.09 18.54 3.40
N GLU A 630 -11.43 19.08 4.43
CA GLU A 630 -11.67 18.73 5.83
C GLU A 630 -12.95 19.37 6.36
N VAL A 631 -13.17 20.66 6.07
CA VAL A 631 -14.41 21.39 6.41
C VAL A 631 -15.61 20.76 5.72
N SER A 632 -15.55 20.45 4.41
CA SER A 632 -16.67 19.81 3.71
C SER A 632 -17.01 18.42 4.30
N LEU A 633 -16.01 17.65 4.72
CA LEU A 633 -16.23 16.37 5.40
C LEU A 633 -16.83 16.55 6.81
N ILE A 634 -16.38 17.56 7.54
CA ILE A 634 -16.89 17.96 8.85
C ILE A 634 -18.35 18.41 8.74
N GLU A 635 -18.68 19.25 7.77
CA GLU A 635 -20.05 19.68 7.44
C GLU A 635 -20.94 18.50 7.06
N ALA A 636 -20.45 17.55 6.25
CA ALA A 636 -21.20 16.34 5.91
C ALA A 636 -21.50 15.47 7.15
N PHE A 637 -20.57 15.36 8.10
CA PHE A 637 -20.84 14.72 9.40
C PHE A 637 -21.85 15.52 10.24
N GLU A 638 -21.78 16.86 10.26
CA GLU A 638 -22.74 17.70 10.99
C GLU A 638 -24.15 17.63 10.40
N GLN A 639 -24.28 17.63 9.08
CA GLN A 639 -25.55 17.42 8.38
C GLN A 639 -26.11 16.02 8.67
N ALA A 640 -25.27 14.97 8.66
CA ALA A 640 -25.70 13.63 9.06
C ALA A 640 -26.20 13.58 10.52
N ILE A 641 -25.52 14.25 11.45
CA ILE A 641 -25.95 14.37 12.85
C ILE A 641 -27.28 15.13 12.94
N ALA A 642 -27.43 16.26 12.24
CA ALA A 642 -28.64 17.09 12.24
C ALA A 642 -29.85 16.33 11.68
N ASN A 643 -29.69 15.66 10.53
CA ASN A 643 -30.74 14.85 9.88
C ASN A 643 -31.18 13.65 10.74
N MET A 644 -30.28 13.09 11.56
CA MET A 644 -30.66 12.07 12.54
C MET A 644 -31.49 12.63 13.71
N ASN A 645 -31.25 13.88 14.13
CA ASN A 645 -32.02 14.50 15.21
C ASN A 645 -33.42 14.98 14.75
N THR A 646 -33.57 15.44 13.50
CA THR A 646 -34.88 15.87 12.95
C THR A 646 -35.83 14.70 12.66
N GLN A 647 -35.31 13.50 12.37
CA GLN A 647 -36.12 12.27 12.34
C GLN A 647 -36.71 11.92 13.71
N GLU A 648 -36.08 12.31 14.83
CA GLU A 648 -36.61 12.00 16.16
C GLU A 648 -37.81 12.89 16.51
N GLN A 649 -37.71 14.20 16.28
CA GLN A 649 -38.78 15.17 16.57
C GLN A 649 -40.08 14.87 15.80
N THR A 650 -39.98 14.28 14.61
CA THR A 650 -41.12 13.83 13.81
C THR A 650 -41.69 12.49 14.31
N THR A 651 -40.89 11.61 14.92
CA THR A 651 -41.39 10.39 15.58
C THR A 651 -41.97 10.60 16.97
N SER A 652 -41.54 11.63 17.71
CA SER A 652 -42.08 11.94 19.06
C SER A 652 -43.43 12.67 19.03
N THR A 653 -43.87 13.13 17.86
CA THR A 653 -44.98 14.10 17.77
C THR A 653 -45.85 13.82 16.55
N THR A 654 -46.76 12.86 16.64
CA THR A 654 -47.81 12.61 15.63
C THR A 654 -48.94 13.65 15.69
N VAL A 655 -48.57 14.94 15.63
CA VAL A 655 -49.49 16.01 15.26
C VAL A 655 -49.57 16.00 13.74
N SER A 656 -50.78 15.81 13.20
CA SER A 656 -51.01 15.86 11.75
C SER A 656 -50.52 17.20 11.19
N GLU A 657 -49.54 17.17 10.29
CA GLU A 657 -48.99 18.37 9.66
C GLU A 657 -50.11 19.13 8.94
N SER A 658 -50.51 20.26 9.53
CA SER A 658 -51.65 21.06 9.06
C SER A 658 -51.50 21.40 7.59
N GLN A 659 -52.61 21.29 6.84
CA GLN A 659 -52.64 21.70 5.43
C GLN A 659 -52.22 23.17 5.25
N TYR A 660 -52.40 24.01 6.28
CA TYR A 660 -51.91 25.39 6.29
C TYR A 660 -50.38 25.50 6.33
N ALA A 661 -49.68 24.58 7.02
CA ALA A 661 -48.22 24.53 7.03
C ALA A 661 -47.66 24.09 5.67
N LYS A 662 -48.32 23.11 5.03
CA LYS A 662 -48.01 22.67 3.65
C LYS A 662 -48.21 23.80 2.64
N PHE A 663 -49.33 24.52 2.75
CA PHE A 663 -49.60 25.72 1.96
C PHE A 663 -48.53 26.81 2.17
N LYS A 664 -48.14 27.09 3.43
CA LYS A 664 -47.06 28.05 3.75
C LYS A 664 -45.72 27.67 3.12
N ARG A 665 -45.37 26.39 3.13
CA ARG A 665 -44.13 25.87 2.52
C ARG A 665 -44.14 26.00 0.99
N TRP A 666 -45.29 25.73 0.37
CA TRP A 666 -45.50 25.95 -1.07
C TRP A 666 -45.44 27.45 -1.45
N GLU A 667 -46.05 28.34 -0.65
CA GLU A 667 -45.98 29.80 -0.81
C GLU A 667 -44.53 30.33 -0.75
N GLN A 668 -43.68 29.73 0.08
CA GLN A 668 -42.26 30.10 0.17
C GLN A 668 -41.45 29.66 -1.05
N LEU A 669 -41.68 28.43 -1.56
CA LEU A 669 -41.03 27.93 -2.78
C LEU A 669 -41.41 28.80 -4.01
N TRP A 670 -42.69 29.15 -4.15
CA TRP A 670 -43.15 30.06 -5.21
C TRP A 670 -42.58 31.48 -5.13
N LYS A 671 -42.04 31.90 -3.97
CA LYS A 671 -41.36 33.19 -3.80
C LYS A 671 -39.85 33.13 -4.03
N THR A 672 -39.28 31.95 -4.23
CA THR A 672 -37.86 31.76 -4.58
C THR A 672 -37.67 31.57 -6.08
N ASP A 673 -38.58 30.87 -6.76
CA ASP A 673 -38.48 30.57 -8.20
C ASP A 673 -39.18 31.62 -9.11
N SER A 674 -38.87 32.90 -8.94
CA SER A 674 -39.35 33.97 -9.83
C SER A 674 -38.24 34.97 -10.18
N PRO A 675 -37.54 34.78 -11.31
CA PRO A 675 -36.55 35.73 -11.79
C PRO A 675 -37.24 36.96 -12.39
N LEU A 676 -36.87 38.16 -11.92
CA LEU A 676 -37.22 39.44 -12.53
C LEU A 676 -35.94 40.26 -12.75
N PRO A 677 -35.69 40.78 -13.97
CA PRO A 677 -34.59 41.70 -14.21
C PRO A 677 -34.89 43.11 -13.68
N GLU A 678 -33.84 43.94 -13.71
CA GLU A 678 -33.75 45.34 -13.25
C GLU A 678 -34.67 46.29 -14.06
N THR A 679 -34.91 47.57 -13.73
CA THR A 679 -34.07 48.58 -13.04
C THR A 679 -34.89 49.60 -12.21
N ALA A 680 -34.17 50.51 -11.53
CA ALA A 680 -34.66 51.86 -11.16
C ALA A 680 -35.01 52.68 -12.45
N ASP A 681 -35.62 53.88 -12.42
CA ASP A 681 -35.63 54.94 -11.40
C ASP A 681 -36.85 55.88 -11.57
N GLY A 682 -37.06 56.82 -10.63
CA GLY A 682 -37.61 58.15 -10.96
C GLY A 682 -39.13 58.40 -10.89
N GLY A 683 -39.63 58.69 -9.68
CA GLY A 683 -40.43 59.91 -9.43
C GLY A 683 -41.85 60.14 -10.00
N ALA A 684 -42.81 60.21 -9.06
CA ALA A 684 -43.86 61.25 -8.95
C ALA A 684 -45.13 61.29 -9.86
N GLN A 685 -46.28 61.21 -9.16
CA GLN A 685 -47.60 61.87 -9.39
C GLN A 685 -48.63 61.37 -10.44
N LYS A 686 -49.83 61.07 -9.89
CA LYS A 686 -51.21 61.32 -10.40
C LYS A 686 -51.82 60.45 -11.53
N LYS A 687 -52.70 59.54 -11.09
CA LYS A 687 -54.10 59.28 -11.55
C LYS A 687 -54.43 59.09 -13.05
N GLN A 688 -55.00 57.89 -13.31
CA GLN A 688 -56.16 57.59 -14.18
C GLN A 688 -56.02 57.64 -15.73
N VAL A 689 -55.97 56.43 -16.34
CA VAL A 689 -57.02 55.82 -17.21
C VAL A 689 -57.55 56.64 -18.42
N PRO A 690 -57.66 56.10 -19.68
CA PRO A 690 -57.11 54.84 -20.27
C PRO A 690 -56.66 54.95 -21.78
N MET A 691 -56.49 53.78 -22.44
CA MET A 691 -56.61 53.51 -23.90
C MET A 691 -55.51 53.93 -24.91
N ALA A 692 -54.66 52.94 -25.27
CA ALA A 692 -54.37 52.36 -26.61
C ALA A 692 -54.89 53.03 -27.93
N PRO A 693 -54.27 52.77 -29.12
CA PRO A 693 -52.95 52.14 -29.41
C PRO A 693 -52.07 52.97 -30.45
N PRO A 694 -51.47 52.47 -31.57
CA PRO A 694 -50.01 52.61 -31.79
C PRO A 694 -49.55 53.18 -33.16
N ALA A 695 -48.23 53.46 -33.35
CA ALA A 695 -47.49 53.27 -34.63
C ALA A 695 -45.97 53.58 -34.60
N SER A 696 -45.18 52.72 -35.27
CA SER A 696 -43.94 52.93 -36.07
C SER A 696 -42.88 54.05 -35.81
N GLU A 697 -41.67 53.59 -35.43
CA GLU A 697 -40.42 53.66 -36.24
C GLU A 697 -39.64 55.04 -36.42
N PRO A 698 -38.52 55.18 -37.19
CA PRO A 698 -37.21 55.65 -36.66
C PRO A 698 -36.66 56.92 -37.42
N PRO A 699 -35.33 57.21 -37.67
CA PRO A 699 -34.02 56.70 -37.18
C PRO A 699 -32.87 57.76 -36.96
N LYS A 700 -31.63 57.29 -36.60
CA LYS A 700 -30.28 57.90 -36.89
C LYS A 700 -29.88 59.21 -36.13
N GLN A 701 -28.62 59.68 -36.01
CA GLN A 701 -27.28 59.25 -36.54
C GLN A 701 -26.05 59.76 -35.70
N THR A 702 -24.97 58.96 -35.61
CA THR A 702 -23.49 59.26 -35.57
C THR A 702 -22.82 60.36 -34.69
N GLY A 703 -21.66 60.02 -34.10
CA GLY A 703 -20.57 60.93 -33.67
C GLY A 703 -19.34 60.22 -33.05
N GLU A 704 -18.13 60.41 -33.60
CA GLU A 704 -16.80 59.78 -33.28
C GLU A 704 -15.67 60.86 -33.40
N PRO A 705 -14.32 60.61 -33.27
CA PRO A 705 -13.49 59.43 -32.89
C PRO A 705 -12.68 59.71 -31.57
N GLN A 706 -11.49 59.22 -31.16
CA GLN A 706 -10.29 58.44 -31.63
C GLN A 706 -9.85 57.42 -30.53
N LYS A 707 -8.91 56.45 -30.64
CA LYS A 707 -7.58 56.29 -31.32
C LYS A 707 -6.43 57.12 -30.69
N GLU A 708 -5.11 56.77 -30.72
CA GLU A 708 -4.19 55.81 -31.40
C GLU A 708 -2.93 55.60 -30.48
N ASP A 709 -2.02 54.59 -30.50
CA ASP A 709 -1.88 53.22 -31.07
C ASP A 709 -0.57 52.53 -30.51
N THR A 710 -0.03 51.46 -31.15
CA THR A 710 1.35 50.84 -31.06
C THR A 710 1.57 49.49 -30.32
N THR A 711 2.54 48.68 -30.79
CA THR A 711 2.58 47.19 -30.73
C THR A 711 3.99 46.55 -30.63
N MET A 712 4.08 45.26 -30.23
CA MET A 712 5.03 44.22 -30.74
C MET A 712 4.77 42.82 -30.09
N MET A 713 5.34 41.75 -30.66
CA MET A 713 5.12 40.31 -30.32
C MET A 713 6.49 39.54 -30.21
N PRO A 714 6.54 38.18 -30.10
CA PRO A 714 5.99 37.30 -29.06
C PRO A 714 7.08 36.36 -28.45
N SER A 715 6.72 35.52 -27.48
CA SER A 715 7.49 34.28 -27.20
C SER A 715 6.55 33.13 -26.79
N SER A 716 6.88 31.90 -27.17
CA SER A 716 5.96 30.76 -27.12
C SER A 716 6.55 29.58 -26.36
N THR A 717 5.89 29.19 -25.26
CA THR A 717 6.08 27.89 -24.59
C THR A 717 4.73 27.29 -24.23
N PRO A 718 4.49 25.98 -24.44
CA PRO A 718 3.19 25.37 -24.21
C PRO A 718 2.90 25.23 -22.71
N PHE A 719 1.97 26.03 -22.21
CA PHE A 719 1.43 25.89 -20.86
C PHE A 719 0.49 24.67 -20.82
N PHE A 720 0.85 23.63 -20.08
CA PHE A 720 -0.06 22.50 -19.84
C PHE A 720 -1.15 22.96 -18.87
N GLY A 721 -2.33 23.27 -19.42
CA GLY A 721 -3.52 23.61 -18.65
C GLY A 721 -3.94 22.42 -17.77
N VAL A 722 -3.87 22.61 -16.46
CA VAL A 722 -4.60 21.78 -15.50
C VAL A 722 -5.85 22.57 -15.12
N ASP A 723 -6.89 22.46 -15.95
CA ASP A 723 -8.20 23.02 -15.62
C ASP A 723 -8.75 22.29 -14.40
N GLY A 724 -8.71 22.97 -13.26
CA GLY A 724 -9.10 22.46 -11.95
C GLY A 724 -10.60 22.29 -11.80
N HIS A 725 -11.20 21.36 -12.54
CA HIS A 725 -12.55 20.87 -12.29
C HIS A 725 -12.50 19.56 -11.49
N PHE A 726 -12.20 19.69 -10.19
CA PHE A 726 -12.64 18.68 -9.24
C PHE A 726 -14.16 18.62 -9.27
N ALA A 727 -14.72 17.44 -9.53
CA ALA A 727 -16.16 17.25 -9.46
C ALA A 727 -16.65 17.58 -8.03
N SER A 728 -17.64 18.47 -7.94
CA SER A 728 -18.30 18.80 -6.67
C SER A 728 -18.93 17.55 -6.06
N PHE A 729 -18.85 17.44 -4.73
CA PHE A 729 -19.53 16.36 -4.01
C PHE A 729 -21.06 16.51 -4.20
N PRO A 730 -21.81 15.41 -4.48
CA PRO A 730 -23.24 15.51 -4.67
C PRO A 730 -23.94 15.96 -3.38
N GLN A 731 -24.84 16.93 -3.50
CA GLN A 731 -25.59 17.48 -2.37
C GLN A 731 -26.83 16.66 -2.01
N ASN A 732 -27.23 15.70 -2.85
CA ASN A 732 -28.40 14.83 -2.65
C ASN A 732 -28.04 13.35 -2.69
N LEU A 733 -28.90 12.52 -2.06
CA LEU A 733 -28.69 11.08 -1.92
C LEU A 733 -28.87 10.29 -3.23
N ASP A 734 -29.70 10.78 -4.16
CA ASP A 734 -30.04 10.05 -5.38
C ASP A 734 -28.91 10.09 -6.44
N ASP A 735 -28.11 11.16 -6.44
CA ASP A 735 -27.00 11.39 -7.38
C ASP A 735 -25.86 10.36 -7.24
N PHE A 736 -25.77 9.67 -6.09
CA PHE A 736 -24.81 8.58 -5.88
C PHE A 736 -24.99 7.41 -6.86
N SER A 737 -26.17 7.26 -7.46
CA SER A 737 -26.47 6.22 -8.45
C SER A 737 -25.72 6.42 -9.77
N ALA A 738 -25.48 7.66 -10.20
CA ALA A 738 -24.90 7.98 -11.51
C ALA A 738 -23.40 7.67 -11.60
N PHE A 739 -22.68 7.64 -10.47
CA PHE A 739 -21.21 7.58 -10.45
C PHE A 739 -20.62 6.19 -10.75
N PHE A 740 -21.45 5.13 -10.86
CA PHE A 740 -21.00 3.74 -11.00
C PHE A 740 -21.54 2.99 -12.21
N GLY A 741 -22.20 3.67 -13.15
CA GLY A 741 -22.82 3.03 -14.31
C GLY A 741 -22.64 3.77 -15.63
N ASN A 742 -21.52 3.52 -16.34
CA ASN A 742 -21.48 3.57 -17.81
C ASN A 742 -20.18 3.00 -18.41
N GLU A 743 -20.13 1.68 -18.63
CA GLU A 743 -19.42 1.09 -19.77
C GLU A 743 -20.21 -0.14 -20.28
N PHE A 744 -21.03 0.07 -21.31
CA PHE A 744 -21.16 -0.84 -22.47
C PHE A 744 -22.00 -0.14 -23.54
N GLY A 745 -21.34 0.33 -24.61
CA GLY A 745 -22.01 0.98 -25.73
C GLY A 745 -22.70 -0.01 -26.67
N SER A 746 -23.76 0.43 -27.34
CA SER A 746 -24.39 -0.28 -28.45
C SER A 746 -24.57 0.66 -29.64
N ASN A 747 -23.95 0.34 -30.78
CA ASN A 747 -24.19 1.07 -32.03
C ASN A 747 -25.67 0.99 -32.39
N ILE A 748 -26.24 2.12 -32.80
CA ILE A 748 -27.47 2.14 -33.62
C ILE A 748 -27.01 2.48 -35.03
N ASP A 749 -27.01 1.47 -35.89
CA ASP A 749 -26.82 1.64 -37.32
C ASP A 749 -28.21 1.76 -37.97
N SER A 750 -28.40 2.72 -38.87
CA SER A 750 -29.74 3.10 -39.35
C SER A 750 -29.91 2.79 -40.84
N GLY A 751 -30.62 1.69 -41.14
CA GLY A 751 -31.05 1.32 -42.49
C GLY A 751 -32.49 0.82 -42.47
N HIS A 752 -33.34 1.32 -43.36
CA HIS A 752 -34.78 1.00 -43.37
C HIS A 752 -35.08 -0.35 -44.05
N GLY A 753 -36.05 -1.09 -43.49
CA GLY A 753 -36.54 -2.38 -44.01
C GLY A 753 -37.32 -3.13 -42.95
#